data_AF-A0A1H7DY44-F1
#
_entry.id   AF-A0A1H7DY44-F1
#
_cell.length_a   1.000
_cell.length_b   1.000
_cell.length_c   1.000
_cell.angle_alpha   90.00
_cell.angle_beta   90.00
_cell.angle_gamma   90.00
#
_symmetry.space_group_name_H-M   'P 1'
#
loop_
_entity.id
_entity.type
_entity.pdbx_description
1 polymer ?
#
loop_
_entity_poly.entity_id
_entity_poly.type
_entity_poly.pdbx_seq_one_letter_code
_entity_poly.pdbx_strand_id
1 'polypeptide(L)'
;MTSFKYTRTTHPDIPFWKDPMVRIIKALFQRYAETHLEVNCDGFVLRNELGQRIGHLDRYGIANGRLYATGWTNATQVALITEGQRSQAAPTLSRKDVAAILEPGATDMVGFHVDHPLAQGWIMFSVELGDHRYFSSLPPVPDSRIRAARRRLIPGFLIRLLRASPAALRWKLHGRPQDRAAVKRFLHLDEDAGRNMVPGIPLFPTEENPPVQPEGLEDVEITIVLPVYNAFDLLPEALDRVVRHTDLPWHLVVVEDCSTDANIRPWLRTWAAEQGSVRVTLLENSENRGFIRSVNRAFAVARDRNNHVVLLNSDAFVPEGWASRLIRPLLAHDAVASVTPMSNDAEIFTIPVICHRNDLTPGEANVIDRVARQFHPDADIAEAPTGVGFCMAMNIQYLADLPEFDTKFGRGYGEEVDWCQRARAIGGRHLGLPSLFVEHRGGSSFGSAEKLKLIRRNSDTISERYPNYDRDVQDFIRADLLAAPRVALGLALAAERSDRPIPVYLAHSMGGGAEKYLEQRIAQNIEAVGAAMVLRIGGSYRWQLELHGHDGISRTVSEDFEMVRQILDIPEALEIVYSCGVGDRNPVEIPGNLIALKRGKQDRLEVLFHDFFPISPSFNLLGQDRHFRGVPDRTSTETIHTTRQPNGRKVSLRRWRKEWGALMKAADRIVTFSEDSRSHVTVAYPDLPIEIDVMPHQLSSLLPKIEHKSPRPPVIGVLGAIGYEKGAAVLAQLSCELDRLGYNPLVVIGEVDPSFIFSATARIHGRYRFDDLPDLIQRYEITHWLIPSICPETFSFATHEVLSTGLPVYCFDLGAQAEAVGTARNGTVIPLPEDRETLPICIIEAIFGDDTPKESHRTTGLNDGGSSEVQKIALVATEKDQSDRQEPQTQPEDIDR
;
A
#
# COMPACT_ATOMS: atom_id res chain seq x y z
N MET A 1 45.21 -3.18 -4.02
CA MET A 1 43.96 -3.24 -4.80
C MET A 1 43.75 -1.89 -5.47
N THR A 2 43.75 -1.89 -6.80
CA THR A 2 43.65 -0.71 -7.66
C THR A 2 42.26 -0.08 -7.50
N SER A 3 42.24 1.16 -6.99
CA SER A 3 41.05 1.97 -6.77
C SER A 3 40.42 2.37 -8.10
N PHE A 4 39.20 1.91 -8.38
CA PHE A 4 38.36 2.43 -9.47
C PHE A 4 37.23 3.27 -8.85
N LYS A 5 37.29 4.58 -9.11
CA LYS A 5 36.31 5.58 -8.66
C LYS A 5 35.03 5.50 -9.50
N TYR A 6 33.89 5.54 -8.83
CA TYR A 6 32.57 5.67 -9.45
C TYR A 6 32.32 7.15 -9.81
N THR A 7 32.66 7.58 -11.02
CA THR A 7 32.36 8.95 -11.48
C THR A 7 30.90 9.05 -11.91
N ARG A 8 30.13 9.89 -11.21
CA ARG A 8 28.91 10.50 -11.76
C ARG A 8 29.29 11.10 -13.11
N THR A 9 28.68 10.67 -14.20
CA THR A 9 28.89 11.27 -15.52
C THR A 9 28.35 12.70 -15.48
N THR A 10 29.23 13.65 -15.21
CA THR A 10 29.05 15.03 -15.65
C THR A 10 29.16 15.00 -17.17
N HIS A 11 28.03 15.10 -17.86
CA HIS A 11 28.05 15.39 -19.29
C HIS A 11 28.44 16.86 -19.48
N PRO A 12 29.22 17.19 -20.52
CA PRO A 12 29.62 18.56 -20.82
C PRO A 12 28.38 19.41 -21.12
N ASP A 13 28.38 20.65 -20.63
CA ASP A 13 27.36 21.66 -20.87
C ASP A 13 27.15 21.86 -22.37
N ILE A 14 26.03 21.36 -22.89
CA ILE A 14 25.54 21.69 -24.23
C ILE A 14 24.55 22.85 -24.08
N PRO A 15 24.62 23.94 -24.87
CA PRO A 15 23.85 25.17 -24.61
C PRO A 15 22.33 25.11 -24.84
N PHE A 16 21.75 23.93 -25.10
CA PHE A 16 20.33 23.75 -25.45
C PHE A 16 19.41 23.38 -24.27
N TRP A 17 19.93 23.25 -23.04
CA TRP A 17 19.20 22.64 -21.90
C TRP A 17 18.65 23.63 -20.85
N LYS A 18 18.15 24.80 -21.27
CA LYS A 18 17.50 25.79 -20.37
C LYS A 18 15.96 25.71 -20.32
N ASP A 19 15.33 24.80 -21.08
CA ASP A 19 13.86 24.69 -21.15
C ASP A 19 13.27 23.94 -19.92
N PRO A 20 12.34 24.54 -19.14
CA PRO A 20 11.71 23.91 -18.00
C PRO A 20 10.92 22.62 -18.34
N MET A 21 10.35 22.50 -19.55
CA MET A 21 9.62 21.29 -19.97
C MET A 21 10.54 20.08 -20.11
N VAL A 22 11.74 20.29 -20.63
CA VAL A 22 12.75 19.23 -20.80
C VAL A 22 13.25 18.73 -19.44
N ARG A 23 13.36 19.62 -18.45
CA ARG A 23 13.72 19.25 -17.06
C ARG A 23 12.63 18.42 -16.39
N ILE A 24 11.36 18.75 -16.60
CA ILE A 24 10.21 17.99 -16.07
C ILE A 24 10.16 16.58 -16.67
N ILE A 25 10.30 16.45 -17.99
CA ILE A 25 10.32 15.14 -18.67
C ILE A 25 11.50 14.30 -18.18
N LYS A 26 12.67 14.92 -17.97
CA LYS A 26 13.84 14.25 -17.40
C LYS A 26 13.60 13.75 -15.97
N ALA A 27 12.99 14.57 -15.11
CA ALA A 27 12.63 14.19 -13.75
C ALA A 27 11.56 13.07 -13.71
N LEU A 28 10.57 13.12 -14.61
CA LEU A 28 9.56 12.07 -14.77
C LEU A 28 10.16 10.77 -15.28
N PHE A 29 11.04 10.81 -16.27
CA PHE A 29 11.75 9.62 -16.74
C PHE A 29 12.65 9.06 -15.66
N GLN A 30 13.28 9.91 -14.85
CA GLN A 30 14.10 9.47 -13.74
C GLN A 30 13.27 8.72 -12.69
N ARG A 31 12.11 9.25 -12.28
CA ARG A 31 11.16 8.53 -11.41
C ARG A 31 10.64 7.23 -12.05
N TYR A 32 10.26 7.28 -13.32
CA TYR A 32 9.82 6.09 -14.07
C TYR A 32 10.90 5.02 -14.11
N ALA A 33 12.15 5.41 -14.38
CA ALA A 33 13.29 4.51 -14.37
C ALA A 33 13.60 4.02 -12.95
N GLU A 34 13.49 4.85 -11.91
CA GLU A 34 13.66 4.38 -10.53
C GLU A 34 12.66 3.27 -10.18
N THR A 35 11.39 3.39 -10.60
CA THR A 35 10.35 2.37 -10.37
C THR A 35 10.48 1.14 -11.28
N HIS A 36 10.93 1.28 -12.53
CA HIS A 36 10.86 0.19 -13.53
C HIS A 36 12.23 -0.40 -13.93
N LEU A 37 13.32 0.15 -13.43
CA LEU A 37 14.67 -0.34 -13.74
C LEU A 37 14.97 -1.55 -12.88
N GLU A 38 15.02 -2.71 -13.53
CA GLU A 38 15.53 -3.94 -12.94
C GLU A 38 16.82 -4.36 -13.65
N VAL A 39 17.89 -4.58 -12.88
CA VAL A 39 19.16 -5.10 -13.37
C VAL A 39 19.61 -6.21 -12.44
N ASN A 40 19.71 -7.42 -12.98
CA ASN A 40 20.04 -8.61 -12.22
C ASN A 40 21.47 -9.06 -12.52
N CYS A 41 22.19 -9.44 -11.46
CA CYS A 41 23.51 -10.05 -11.49
C CYS A 41 23.45 -11.45 -10.88
N ASP A 42 24.29 -12.34 -11.39
CA ASP A 42 24.42 -13.70 -10.88
C ASP A 42 25.00 -13.66 -9.47
N GLY A 43 24.41 -14.45 -8.57
CA GLY A 43 24.88 -14.57 -7.20
C GLY A 43 26.15 -15.42 -7.06
N PHE A 44 26.57 -15.67 -5.82
CA PHE A 44 27.78 -16.43 -5.50
C PHE A 44 27.72 -17.08 -4.11
N VAL A 45 28.58 -18.07 -3.89
CA VAL A 45 28.69 -18.81 -2.62
C VAL A 45 29.30 -17.94 -1.52
N LEU A 46 28.66 -17.88 -0.36
CA LEU A 46 29.18 -17.20 0.84
C LEU A 46 30.05 -18.17 1.64
N ARG A 47 31.27 -17.76 1.98
CA ARG A 47 32.26 -18.61 2.68
C ARG A 47 32.79 -17.94 3.94
N ASN A 48 33.12 -18.74 4.96
CA ASN A 48 33.86 -18.29 6.15
C ASN A 48 35.38 -18.23 5.90
N GLU A 49 36.15 -17.81 6.90
CA GLU A 49 37.62 -17.69 6.84
C GLU A 49 38.33 -19.03 6.57
N LEU A 50 37.68 -20.16 6.90
CA LEU A 50 38.17 -21.52 6.65
C LEU A 50 37.73 -22.06 5.27
N GLY A 51 37.04 -21.26 4.45
CA GLY A 51 36.55 -21.63 3.13
C GLY A 51 35.27 -22.48 3.10
N GLN A 52 34.64 -22.73 4.25
CA GLN A 52 33.40 -23.48 4.37
C GLN A 52 32.20 -22.62 3.94
N ARG A 53 31.21 -23.25 3.31
CA ARG A 53 29.99 -22.57 2.84
C ARG A 53 29.09 -22.22 4.03
N ILE A 54 28.81 -20.94 4.20
CA ILE A 54 27.91 -20.39 5.24
C ILE A 54 26.60 -19.83 4.65
N GLY A 55 26.47 -19.87 3.33
CA GLY A 55 25.29 -19.38 2.64
C GLY A 55 25.48 -19.36 1.14
N HIS A 56 24.49 -18.82 0.44
CA HIS A 56 24.57 -18.50 -0.96
C HIS A 56 23.78 -17.22 -1.23
N LEU A 57 24.39 -16.30 -1.97
CA LEU A 57 23.68 -15.23 -2.61
C LEU A 57 23.16 -15.78 -3.94
N ASP A 58 21.84 -15.83 -4.17
CA ASP A 58 21.29 -16.36 -5.42
C ASP A 58 21.28 -15.31 -6.52
N ARG A 59 20.93 -14.08 -6.13
CA ARG A 59 20.89 -12.94 -7.03
C ARG A 59 21.13 -11.67 -6.24
N TYR A 60 21.75 -10.71 -6.90
CA TYR A 60 21.74 -9.34 -6.43
C TYR A 60 21.59 -8.43 -7.63
N GLY A 61 21.22 -7.19 -7.39
CA GLY A 61 20.89 -6.31 -8.50
C GLY A 61 20.37 -4.97 -8.05
N ILE A 62 19.88 -4.21 -9.02
CA ILE A 62 19.20 -2.94 -8.78
C ILE A 62 17.75 -3.12 -9.17
N ALA A 63 16.83 -2.86 -8.25
CA ALA A 63 15.39 -2.83 -8.49
C ALA A 63 14.79 -1.71 -7.63
N ASN A 64 13.75 -1.02 -8.12
CA ASN A 64 13.07 0.06 -7.40
C ASN A 64 14.04 1.16 -6.89
N GLY A 65 15.12 1.43 -7.61
CA GLY A 65 16.16 2.40 -7.23
C GLY A 65 17.07 1.96 -6.08
N ARG A 66 17.00 0.69 -5.66
CA ARG A 66 17.72 0.14 -4.51
C ARG A 66 18.59 -1.04 -4.95
N LEU A 67 19.74 -1.19 -4.30
CA LEU A 67 20.52 -2.41 -4.40
C LEU A 67 19.82 -3.49 -3.58
N TYR A 68 19.48 -4.62 -4.18
CA TYR A 68 18.92 -5.74 -3.45
C TYR A 68 19.86 -6.95 -3.53
N ALA A 69 19.77 -7.80 -2.53
CA ALA A 69 20.46 -9.07 -2.44
C ALA A 69 19.47 -10.12 -1.90
N THR A 70 19.30 -11.20 -2.66
CA THR A 70 18.49 -12.36 -2.26
C THR A 70 19.36 -13.59 -2.23
N GLY A 71 19.05 -14.47 -1.29
CA GLY A 71 19.78 -15.71 -1.12
C GLY A 71 19.33 -16.45 0.10
N TRP A 72 20.24 -17.23 0.66
CA TRP A 72 20.02 -17.97 1.88
C TRP A 72 21.29 -18.07 2.73
N THR A 73 21.13 -18.20 4.04
CA THR A 73 22.20 -18.45 5.00
C THR A 73 21.62 -19.00 6.30
N ASN A 74 22.43 -19.74 7.06
CA ASN A 74 22.11 -20.21 8.41
C ASN A 74 22.44 -19.17 9.51
N ALA A 75 22.86 -17.97 9.10
CA ALA A 75 23.15 -16.86 9.98
C ALA A 75 21.92 -16.28 10.68
N THR A 76 22.14 -15.62 11.80
CA THR A 76 21.09 -14.87 12.50
C THR A 76 20.76 -13.57 11.77
N GLN A 77 21.73 -13.03 11.02
CA GLN A 77 21.56 -11.77 10.32
C GLN A 77 22.42 -11.67 9.05
N VAL A 78 21.88 -11.00 8.03
CA VAL A 78 22.63 -10.54 6.86
C VAL A 78 22.60 -9.03 6.79
N ALA A 79 23.61 -8.40 6.18
CA ALA A 79 23.57 -6.99 5.89
C ALA A 79 24.29 -6.60 4.60
N LEU A 80 23.80 -5.54 3.97
CA LEU A 80 24.49 -4.78 2.95
C LEU A 80 25.13 -3.56 3.62
N ILE A 81 26.42 -3.36 3.39
CA ILE A 81 27.24 -2.31 3.99
C ILE A 81 27.89 -1.48 2.88
N THR A 82 27.76 -0.17 3.00
CA THR A 82 28.44 0.82 2.16
C THR A 82 29.16 1.85 3.04
N GLU A 83 29.83 2.85 2.46
CA GLU A 83 30.54 3.89 3.23
C GLU A 83 29.56 4.68 4.13
N GLY A 84 29.48 4.27 5.40
CA GLY A 84 28.69 4.93 6.44
C GLY A 84 27.23 4.47 6.56
N GLN A 85 26.80 3.42 5.83
CA GLN A 85 25.43 2.91 5.92
C GLN A 85 25.39 1.38 5.98
N ARG A 86 24.41 0.84 6.71
CA ARG A 86 24.19 -0.60 6.89
C ARG A 86 22.69 -0.92 6.82
N SER A 87 22.27 -1.76 5.88
CA SER A 87 20.92 -2.33 5.84
C SER A 87 20.99 -3.80 6.20
N GLN A 88 20.19 -4.24 7.16
CA GLN A 88 20.23 -5.59 7.69
C GLN A 88 18.87 -6.27 7.60
N ALA A 89 18.87 -7.58 7.39
CA ALA A 89 17.69 -8.42 7.41
C ALA A 89 17.99 -9.72 8.16
N ALA A 90 17.00 -10.26 8.86
CA ALA A 90 17.07 -11.61 9.36
C ALA A 90 16.66 -12.58 8.23
N PRO A 91 17.32 -13.74 8.09
CA PRO A 91 16.84 -14.79 7.19
C PRO A 91 15.51 -15.35 7.73
N THR A 92 14.39 -14.86 7.20
CA THR A 92 13.03 -15.25 7.60
C THR A 92 12.20 -15.73 6.42
N LEU A 93 12.78 -15.85 5.22
CA LEU A 93 12.07 -16.38 4.07
C LEU A 93 12.23 -17.90 4.03
N SER A 94 11.11 -18.61 3.85
CA SER A 94 11.14 -20.06 3.70
C SER A 94 11.88 -20.45 2.41
N ARG A 95 13.00 -21.15 2.55
CA ARG A 95 13.85 -21.70 1.49
C ARG A 95 14.02 -23.19 1.69
N LYS A 96 12.91 -23.86 1.44
CA LYS A 96 12.76 -25.31 1.51
C LYS A 96 13.83 -26.02 0.67
N ASP A 97 14.04 -25.59 -0.56
CA ASP A 97 15.08 -26.08 -1.50
C ASP A 97 16.48 -26.14 -0.88
N VAL A 98 16.79 -25.20 0.02
CA VAL A 98 18.09 -25.07 0.69
C VAL A 98 18.16 -25.85 2.00
N ALA A 99 17.09 -25.83 2.80
CA ALA A 99 17.03 -26.45 4.13
C ALA A 99 17.38 -27.94 4.10
N ALA A 100 17.10 -28.62 2.98
CA ALA A 100 17.45 -30.03 2.76
C ALA A 100 18.96 -30.30 2.64
N ILE A 101 19.77 -29.27 2.37
CA ILE A 101 21.22 -29.34 2.18
C ILE A 101 21.97 -28.92 3.45
N LEU A 102 21.34 -28.12 4.32
CA LEU A 102 22.02 -27.41 5.41
C LEU A 102 22.17 -28.19 6.72
N GLU A 103 21.31 -29.17 7.00
CA GLU A 103 21.44 -30.27 7.98
C GLU A 103 20.03 -30.85 8.28
N PRO A 104 19.89 -32.13 8.66
CA PRO A 104 18.60 -32.69 9.05
C PRO A 104 18.06 -31.99 10.31
N GLY A 105 16.95 -31.25 10.18
CA GLY A 105 16.31 -30.52 11.29
C GLY A 105 16.56 -29.00 11.30
N ALA A 106 17.30 -28.46 10.34
CA ALA A 106 17.45 -27.02 10.16
C ALA A 106 16.10 -26.36 9.79
N THR A 107 15.84 -25.17 10.35
CA THR A 107 14.70 -24.32 9.98
C THR A 107 14.69 -24.08 8.47
N ASP A 108 13.51 -24.04 7.85
CA ASP A 108 13.39 -23.65 6.45
C ASP A 108 13.45 -22.13 6.26
N MET A 109 13.40 -21.36 7.36
CA MET A 109 13.55 -19.90 7.37
C MET A 109 15.03 -19.51 7.28
N VAL A 110 15.66 -19.85 6.16
CA VAL A 110 17.08 -19.54 5.88
C VAL A 110 17.23 -18.58 4.71
N GLY A 111 16.14 -18.29 4.00
CA GLY A 111 16.13 -17.32 2.92
C GLY A 111 16.12 -15.89 3.44
N PHE A 112 16.75 -15.00 2.69
CA PHE A 112 16.71 -13.57 2.98
C PHE A 112 16.46 -12.76 1.71
N HIS A 113 15.84 -11.61 1.91
CA HIS A 113 15.87 -10.49 1.00
C HIS A 113 16.36 -9.29 1.81
N VAL A 114 17.42 -8.64 1.35
CA VAL A 114 17.89 -7.39 1.94
C VAL A 114 18.11 -6.38 0.83
N ASP A 115 17.57 -5.19 1.05
CA ASP A 115 17.73 -4.06 0.15
C ASP A 115 18.45 -2.90 0.85
N HIS A 116 19.17 -2.12 0.06
CA HIS A 116 20.01 -1.02 0.51
C HIS A 116 19.93 0.13 -0.50
N PRO A 117 19.97 1.40 -0.06
CA PRO A 117 20.08 2.53 -0.98
C PRO A 117 21.29 2.34 -1.90
N LEU A 118 21.12 2.74 -3.16
CA LEU A 118 22.23 2.72 -4.11
C LEU A 118 23.24 3.83 -3.75
N ALA A 119 24.31 3.48 -3.05
CA ALA A 119 25.38 4.40 -2.65
C ALA A 119 26.58 4.35 -3.62
N GLN A 120 27.39 5.40 -3.62
CA GLN A 120 28.68 5.42 -4.33
C GLN A 120 29.76 4.82 -3.43
N GLY A 121 30.51 3.85 -3.92
CA GLY A 121 31.64 3.27 -3.17
C GLY A 121 31.70 1.75 -3.25
N TRP A 122 32.46 1.14 -2.34
CA TRP A 122 32.48 -0.31 -2.17
C TRP A 122 31.17 -0.78 -1.53
N ILE A 123 30.72 -1.96 -1.93
CA ILE A 123 29.57 -2.62 -1.34
C ILE A 123 30.06 -3.94 -0.76
N MET A 124 29.83 -4.12 0.54
CA MET A 124 30.09 -5.37 1.22
C MET A 124 28.79 -6.01 1.64
N PHE A 125 28.73 -7.32 1.50
CA PHE A 125 27.73 -8.17 2.11
C PHE A 125 28.33 -8.74 3.39
N SER A 126 27.62 -8.66 4.52
CA SER A 126 28.03 -9.30 5.76
C SER A 126 27.03 -10.33 6.22
N VAL A 127 27.53 -11.37 6.86
CA VAL A 127 26.76 -12.49 7.43
C VAL A 127 27.18 -12.65 8.88
N GLU A 128 26.23 -12.66 9.82
CA GLU A 128 26.48 -12.85 11.25
C GLU A 128 26.10 -14.26 11.70
N LEU A 129 27.09 -15.04 12.13
CA LEU A 129 26.89 -16.41 12.60
C LEU A 129 27.48 -16.53 14.01
N GLY A 130 26.61 -16.59 15.02
CA GLY A 130 27.03 -16.51 16.43
C GLY A 130 27.64 -15.14 16.74
N ASP A 131 28.81 -15.14 17.39
CA ASP A 131 29.55 -13.91 17.74
C ASP A 131 30.47 -13.40 16.61
N HIS A 132 30.45 -14.04 15.44
CA HIS A 132 31.36 -13.75 14.33
C HIS A 132 30.64 -13.15 13.12
N ARG A 133 31.23 -12.10 12.54
CA ARG A 133 30.73 -11.43 11.34
C ARG A 133 31.67 -11.66 10.16
N TYR A 134 31.16 -12.30 9.12
CA TYR A 134 31.87 -12.59 7.88
C TYR A 134 31.52 -11.56 6.81
N PHE A 135 32.50 -11.21 5.98
CA PHE A 135 32.35 -10.18 4.96
C PHE A 135 32.69 -10.72 3.57
N SER A 136 31.88 -10.35 2.58
CA SER A 136 32.08 -10.67 1.17
C SER A 136 31.91 -9.42 0.33
N SER A 137 32.85 -9.15 -0.58
CA SER A 137 32.70 -8.03 -1.53
C SER A 137 31.63 -8.39 -2.56
N LEU A 138 30.63 -7.52 -2.74
CA LEU A 138 29.71 -7.63 -3.86
C LEU A 138 30.38 -7.08 -5.12
N PRO A 139 30.43 -7.84 -6.23
CA PRO A 139 30.90 -7.30 -7.49
C PRO A 139 30.02 -6.12 -7.93
N PRO A 140 30.59 -5.05 -8.49
CA PRO A 140 29.80 -3.91 -8.93
C PRO A 140 28.92 -4.29 -10.12
N VAL A 141 27.67 -3.81 -10.12
CA VAL A 141 26.77 -3.94 -11.28
C VAL A 141 27.34 -3.11 -12.44
N PRO A 142 27.64 -3.69 -13.62
CA PRO A 142 28.29 -2.95 -14.69
C PRO A 142 27.45 -1.77 -15.21
N ASP A 143 28.05 -0.58 -15.28
CA ASP A 143 27.41 0.64 -15.80
C ASP A 143 26.85 0.48 -17.22
N SER A 144 27.45 -0.40 -18.03
CA SER A 144 26.94 -0.75 -19.36
C SER A 144 25.59 -1.44 -19.29
N ARG A 145 25.37 -2.34 -18.33
CA ARG A 145 24.08 -3.04 -18.12
C ARG A 145 23.02 -2.08 -17.59
N ILE A 146 23.36 -1.21 -16.64
CA ILE A 146 22.45 -0.17 -16.11
C ILE A 146 22.02 0.79 -17.23
N ARG A 147 22.97 1.26 -18.04
CA ARG A 147 22.68 2.15 -19.19
C ARG A 147 21.85 1.44 -20.26
N ALA A 148 22.12 0.16 -20.54
CA ALA A 148 21.34 -0.63 -21.49
C ALA A 148 19.90 -0.85 -21.00
N ALA A 149 19.72 -1.22 -19.73
CA ALA A 149 18.41 -1.39 -19.10
C ALA A 149 17.61 -0.07 -19.09
N ARG A 150 18.25 1.06 -18.71
CA ARG A 150 17.63 2.39 -18.81
C ARG A 150 17.23 2.74 -20.25
N ARG A 151 18.07 2.44 -21.25
CA ARG A 151 17.73 2.69 -22.67
C ARG A 151 16.55 1.85 -23.14
N ARG A 152 16.40 0.60 -22.66
CA ARG A 152 15.25 -0.27 -22.97
C ARG A 152 13.93 0.27 -22.42
N LEU A 153 13.96 1.07 -21.36
CA LEU A 153 12.77 1.71 -20.80
C LEU A 153 12.30 2.93 -21.62
N ILE A 154 13.16 3.55 -22.43
CA ILE A 154 12.84 4.80 -23.16
C ILE A 154 11.64 4.62 -24.11
N PRO A 155 11.57 3.61 -24.99
CA PRO A 155 10.42 3.45 -25.88
C PRO A 155 9.10 3.26 -25.11
N GLY A 156 9.13 2.42 -24.07
CA GLY A 156 7.96 2.18 -23.22
C GLY A 156 7.53 3.41 -22.42
N PHE A 157 8.48 4.23 -21.98
CA PHE A 157 8.21 5.51 -21.33
C PHE A 157 7.60 6.53 -22.30
N LEU A 158 8.15 6.68 -23.52
CA LEU A 158 7.66 7.64 -24.51
C LEU A 158 6.22 7.31 -24.94
N ILE A 159 5.89 6.03 -25.15
CA ILE A 159 4.52 5.60 -25.44
C ILE A 159 3.56 5.95 -24.30
N ARG A 160 3.98 5.71 -23.05
CA ARG A 160 3.18 6.04 -21.86
C ARG A 160 3.04 7.55 -21.66
N LEU A 161 4.09 8.32 -21.91
CA LEU A 161 4.08 9.77 -21.85
C LEU A 161 3.14 10.37 -22.91
N LEU A 162 3.13 9.82 -24.13
CA LEU A 162 2.17 10.18 -25.16
C LEU A 162 0.73 9.89 -24.74
N ARG A 163 0.46 8.72 -24.13
CA ARG A 163 -0.85 8.38 -23.57
C ARG A 163 -1.25 9.28 -22.39
N ALA A 164 -0.28 9.70 -21.59
CA ALA A 164 -0.48 10.64 -20.48
C ALA A 164 -0.65 12.09 -20.94
N SER A 165 -0.26 12.44 -22.17
CA SER A 165 -0.19 13.83 -22.65
C SER A 165 -1.52 14.60 -22.59
N PRO A 166 -2.70 14.02 -22.87
CA PRO A 166 -3.97 14.74 -22.73
C PRO A 166 -4.26 15.09 -21.27
N ALA A 167 -3.96 14.18 -20.34
CA ALA A 167 -4.09 14.41 -18.91
C ALA A 167 -3.05 15.44 -18.42
N ALA A 168 -1.79 15.33 -18.85
CA ALA A 168 -0.74 16.30 -18.50
C ALA A 168 -1.08 17.72 -18.98
N LEU A 169 -1.67 17.85 -20.18
CA LEU A 169 -2.11 19.12 -20.72
C LEU A 169 -3.27 19.71 -19.91
N ARG A 170 -4.29 18.90 -19.59
CA ARG A 170 -5.40 19.33 -18.72
C ARG A 170 -4.93 19.70 -17.32
N TRP A 171 -3.97 18.96 -16.76
CA TRP A 171 -3.35 19.29 -15.49
C TRP A 171 -2.62 20.63 -15.55
N LYS A 172 -1.83 20.88 -16.60
CA LYS A 172 -1.12 22.15 -16.79
C LYS A 172 -2.07 23.34 -16.96
N LEU A 173 -3.21 23.13 -17.63
CA LEU A 173 -4.20 24.19 -17.89
C LEU A 173 -5.13 24.47 -16.71
N HIS A 174 -5.44 23.46 -15.89
CA HIS A 174 -6.50 23.56 -14.88
C HIS A 174 -6.08 23.20 -13.46
N GLY A 175 -4.84 22.73 -13.25
CA GLY A 175 -4.30 22.38 -11.94
C GLY A 175 -5.03 21.24 -11.23
N ARG A 176 -5.88 20.47 -11.92
CA ARG A 176 -6.76 19.47 -11.31
C ARG A 176 -5.95 18.29 -10.76
N PRO A 177 -6.10 17.92 -9.47
CA PRO A 177 -5.44 16.75 -8.89
C PRO A 177 -5.76 15.43 -9.64
N GLN A 178 -6.95 15.34 -10.23
CA GLN A 178 -7.42 14.20 -11.03
C GLN A 178 -6.56 13.95 -12.28
N ASP A 179 -6.15 15.01 -12.98
CA ASP A 179 -5.32 14.89 -14.17
C ASP A 179 -3.86 14.53 -13.79
N ARG A 180 -3.39 14.95 -12.61
CA ARG A 180 -2.11 14.52 -12.04
C ARG A 180 -2.12 13.03 -11.69
N ALA A 181 -3.18 12.54 -11.06
CA ALA A 181 -3.36 11.10 -10.77
C ALA A 181 -3.45 10.28 -12.06
N ALA A 182 -4.18 10.75 -13.08
CA ALA A 182 -4.21 10.11 -14.38
C ALA A 182 -2.82 10.03 -15.04
N VAL A 183 -2.00 11.09 -14.93
CA VAL A 183 -0.61 11.07 -15.40
C VAL A 183 0.21 10.01 -14.65
N LYS A 184 0.08 9.91 -13.32
CA LYS A 184 0.75 8.85 -12.54
C LYS A 184 0.30 7.46 -12.96
N ARG A 185 -1.02 7.26 -13.16
CA ARG A 185 -1.62 6.01 -13.65
C ARG A 185 -1.09 5.61 -15.02
N PHE A 186 -1.06 6.53 -15.99
CA PHE A 186 -0.53 6.22 -17.33
C PHE A 186 0.97 5.92 -17.33
N LEU A 187 1.71 6.50 -16.38
CA LEU A 187 3.14 6.29 -16.20
C LEU A 187 3.47 5.11 -15.26
N HIS A 188 2.47 4.43 -14.67
CA HIS A 188 2.66 3.39 -13.65
C HIS A 188 3.55 3.85 -12.48
N LEU A 189 3.35 5.08 -12.01
CA LEU A 189 4.11 5.66 -10.88
C LEU A 189 3.39 5.52 -9.54
N ASP A 190 2.20 4.93 -9.53
CA ASP A 190 1.50 4.53 -8.30
C ASP A 190 1.90 3.07 -8.01
N GLU A 191 2.44 2.82 -6.82
CA GLU A 191 2.60 1.45 -6.31
C GLU A 191 1.18 0.86 -6.11
N ASP A 192 0.90 -0.27 -6.76
CA ASP A 192 -0.17 -1.23 -6.45
C ASP A 192 -1.66 -0.86 -6.62
N ALA A 193 -2.03 0.17 -7.38
CA ALA A 193 -3.44 0.45 -7.67
C ALA A 193 -3.84 0.20 -9.14
N GLY A 194 -4.38 -0.98 -9.44
CA GLY A 194 -5.41 -1.08 -10.49
C GLY A 194 -5.34 -2.23 -11.48
N ARG A 195 -5.61 -3.46 -11.02
CA ARG A 195 -6.17 -4.50 -11.91
C ARG A 195 -7.46 -5.17 -11.40
N ASN A 196 -7.92 -4.89 -10.19
CA ASN A 196 -8.86 -5.79 -9.53
C ASN A 196 -10.28 -5.22 -9.57
N MET A 197 -10.75 -4.91 -10.78
CA MET A 197 -12.17 -4.88 -11.07
C MET A 197 -12.39 -5.73 -12.30
N VAL A 198 -13.22 -6.77 -12.18
CA VAL A 198 -13.89 -7.34 -13.33
C VAL A 198 -15.05 -6.38 -13.66
N PRO A 199 -15.02 -5.65 -14.78
CA PRO A 199 -16.17 -4.82 -15.14
C PRO A 199 -17.36 -5.74 -15.41
N GLY A 200 -18.50 -5.52 -14.75
CA GLY A 200 -19.75 -6.13 -15.21
C GLY A 200 -20.87 -6.26 -14.18
N ILE A 201 -20.56 -6.68 -12.94
CA ILE A 201 -21.59 -7.09 -11.96
C ILE A 201 -21.19 -6.60 -10.55
N PRO A 202 -22.07 -5.89 -9.83
CA PRO A 202 -21.82 -5.49 -8.44
C PRO A 202 -21.64 -6.71 -7.52
N LEU A 203 -20.76 -6.59 -6.51
CA LEU A 203 -20.49 -7.68 -5.55
C LEU A 203 -21.76 -8.20 -4.88
N PHE A 204 -22.67 -7.29 -4.52
CA PHE A 204 -23.97 -7.63 -3.93
C PHE A 204 -25.10 -7.41 -4.95
N PRO A 205 -26.17 -8.21 -4.93
CA PRO A 205 -27.33 -8.01 -5.78
C PRO A 205 -27.91 -6.60 -5.66
N THR A 206 -28.42 -6.08 -6.78
CA THR A 206 -29.12 -4.79 -6.85
C THR A 206 -30.44 -4.96 -7.58
N GLU A 207 -31.36 -3.98 -7.48
CA GLU A 207 -32.60 -4.02 -8.26
C GLU A 207 -32.34 -4.08 -9.77
N GLU A 208 -31.24 -3.46 -10.24
CA GLU A 208 -30.84 -3.44 -11.64
C GLU A 208 -30.16 -4.74 -12.09
N ASN A 209 -29.53 -5.49 -11.17
CA ASN A 209 -28.87 -6.77 -11.44
C ASN A 209 -29.32 -7.84 -10.42
N PRO A 210 -30.54 -8.39 -10.59
CA PRO A 210 -31.01 -9.50 -9.77
C PRO A 210 -30.35 -10.83 -10.19
N PRO A 211 -30.12 -11.76 -9.25
CA PRO A 211 -29.57 -13.07 -9.57
C PRO A 211 -30.54 -13.89 -10.42
N VAL A 212 -30.04 -14.49 -11.50
CA VAL A 212 -30.83 -15.36 -12.39
C VAL A 212 -30.49 -16.82 -12.11
N GLN A 213 -31.43 -17.65 -11.69
CA GLN A 213 -31.19 -19.10 -11.49
C GLN A 213 -31.21 -19.86 -12.82
N PRO A 214 -30.22 -20.74 -13.12
CA PRO A 214 -30.31 -21.67 -14.24
C PRO A 214 -31.56 -22.54 -14.11
N GLU A 215 -32.26 -22.76 -15.23
CA GLU A 215 -33.41 -23.66 -15.26
C GLU A 215 -32.98 -25.09 -14.88
N GLY A 216 -33.77 -25.73 -14.02
CA GLY A 216 -33.56 -27.13 -13.62
C GLY A 216 -32.42 -27.38 -12.62
N LEU A 217 -31.74 -26.33 -12.10
CA LEU A 217 -30.64 -26.49 -11.14
C LEU A 217 -31.02 -27.37 -9.94
N GLU A 218 -32.23 -27.21 -9.40
CA GLU A 218 -32.73 -27.92 -8.21
C GLU A 218 -32.86 -29.45 -8.42
N ASP A 219 -33.01 -29.89 -9.67
CA ASP A 219 -33.17 -31.29 -10.05
C ASP A 219 -31.87 -31.94 -10.52
N VAL A 220 -30.76 -31.19 -10.55
CA VAL A 220 -29.46 -31.70 -11.02
C VAL A 220 -28.89 -32.71 -10.02
N GLU A 221 -28.77 -33.96 -10.45
CA GLU A 221 -28.12 -34.99 -9.64
C GLU A 221 -26.59 -34.84 -9.72
N ILE A 222 -25.92 -34.96 -8.57
CA ILE A 222 -24.46 -34.90 -8.46
C ILE A 222 -23.87 -36.17 -7.85
N THR A 223 -22.61 -36.45 -8.19
CA THR A 223 -21.81 -37.48 -7.51
C THR A 223 -20.71 -36.85 -6.68
N ILE A 224 -20.72 -37.07 -5.37
CA ILE A 224 -19.67 -36.64 -4.46
C ILE A 224 -18.65 -37.78 -4.35
N VAL A 225 -17.38 -37.48 -4.54
CA VAL A 225 -16.26 -38.41 -4.39
C VAL A 225 -15.47 -38.02 -3.15
N LEU A 226 -15.39 -38.93 -2.17
CA LEU A 226 -14.77 -38.67 -0.88
C LEU A 226 -13.76 -39.79 -0.53
N PRO A 227 -12.46 -39.59 -0.81
CA PRO A 227 -11.42 -40.51 -0.35
C PRO A 227 -11.19 -40.34 1.15
N VAL A 228 -11.02 -41.46 1.86
CA VAL A 228 -10.78 -41.50 3.32
C VAL A 228 -9.50 -42.25 3.61
N TYR A 229 -8.57 -41.58 4.31
CA TYR A 229 -7.39 -42.20 4.90
C TYR A 229 -7.07 -41.52 6.23
N ASN A 230 -7.42 -42.18 7.35
CA ASN A 230 -7.32 -41.64 8.72
C ASN A 230 -8.23 -40.41 8.99
N ALA A 231 -7.92 -39.61 10.02
CA ALA A 231 -8.68 -38.45 10.48
C ALA A 231 -10.13 -38.74 10.96
N PHE A 232 -10.28 -39.78 11.80
CA PHE A 232 -11.58 -40.17 12.36
C PHE A 232 -12.22 -39.07 13.23
N ASP A 233 -11.44 -38.15 13.76
CA ASP A 233 -11.91 -36.99 14.53
C ASP A 233 -12.69 -35.98 13.68
N LEU A 234 -12.44 -35.92 12.37
CA LEU A 234 -13.09 -34.99 11.43
C LEU A 234 -14.17 -35.67 10.60
N LEU A 235 -13.95 -36.92 10.21
CA LEU A 235 -14.77 -37.66 9.25
C LEU A 235 -16.28 -37.72 9.60
N PRO A 236 -16.71 -38.01 10.85
CA PRO A 236 -18.12 -38.05 11.20
C PRO A 236 -18.84 -36.71 10.99
N GLU A 237 -18.21 -35.59 11.36
CA GLU A 237 -18.79 -34.26 11.16
C GLU A 237 -18.84 -33.92 9.66
N ALA A 238 -17.78 -34.20 8.90
CA ALA A 238 -17.75 -33.97 7.45
C ALA A 238 -18.89 -34.72 6.72
N LEU A 239 -19.09 -36.00 7.05
CA LEU A 239 -20.17 -36.81 6.47
C LEU A 239 -21.56 -36.39 6.95
N ASP A 240 -21.74 -35.99 8.21
CA ASP A 240 -23.01 -35.45 8.71
C ASP A 240 -23.39 -34.17 7.96
N ARG A 241 -22.41 -33.28 7.71
CA ARG A 241 -22.62 -32.07 6.88
C ARG A 241 -22.99 -32.43 5.45
N VAL A 242 -22.31 -33.38 4.80
CA VAL A 242 -22.73 -33.84 3.45
C VAL A 242 -24.20 -34.30 3.46
N VAL A 243 -24.63 -35.03 4.48
CA VAL A 243 -26.01 -35.52 4.55
C VAL A 243 -27.02 -34.39 4.78
N ARG A 244 -26.72 -33.47 5.69
CA ARG A 244 -27.66 -32.44 6.15
C ARG A 244 -27.67 -31.18 5.28
N HIS A 245 -26.54 -30.83 4.68
CA HIS A 245 -26.34 -29.52 4.05
C HIS A 245 -26.41 -29.55 2.53
N THR A 246 -26.35 -30.73 1.91
CA THR A 246 -26.43 -30.87 0.44
C THR A 246 -27.88 -30.73 -0.01
N ASP A 247 -28.11 -29.71 -0.83
CA ASP A 247 -29.43 -29.24 -1.27
C ASP A 247 -29.86 -29.72 -2.65
N LEU A 248 -29.04 -30.53 -3.33
CA LEU A 248 -29.34 -31.17 -4.61
C LEU A 248 -29.55 -32.68 -4.44
N PRO A 249 -30.19 -33.38 -5.39
CA PRO A 249 -30.11 -34.84 -5.47
C PRO A 249 -28.64 -35.29 -5.55
N TRP A 250 -28.23 -36.20 -4.69
CA TRP A 250 -26.81 -36.57 -4.59
C TRP A 250 -26.58 -38.06 -4.34
N HIS A 251 -25.45 -38.54 -4.86
CA HIS A 251 -24.87 -39.83 -4.54
C HIS A 251 -23.44 -39.67 -4.05
N LEU A 252 -23.06 -40.42 -3.02
CA LEU A 252 -21.71 -40.36 -2.45
C LEU A 252 -20.95 -41.65 -2.74
N VAL A 253 -19.78 -41.52 -3.34
CA VAL A 253 -18.79 -42.60 -3.47
C VAL A 253 -17.69 -42.35 -2.45
N VAL A 254 -17.72 -43.11 -1.35
CA VAL A 254 -16.68 -43.07 -0.31
C VAL A 254 -15.63 -44.12 -0.62
N VAL A 255 -14.35 -43.74 -0.64
CA VAL A 255 -13.24 -44.68 -0.83
C VAL A 255 -12.41 -44.79 0.43
N GLU A 256 -12.59 -45.89 1.17
CA GLU A 256 -11.76 -46.23 2.33
C GLU A 256 -10.42 -46.79 1.83
N ASP A 257 -9.34 -46.02 1.99
CA ASP A 257 -8.02 -46.33 1.44
C ASP A 257 -7.08 -47.04 2.43
N CYS A 258 -7.59 -48.08 3.09
CA CYS A 258 -6.82 -48.89 4.03
C CYS A 258 -6.23 -48.04 5.18
N SER A 259 -7.08 -47.27 5.84
CA SER A 259 -6.77 -46.45 7.01
C SER A 259 -6.10 -47.28 8.10
N THR A 260 -5.13 -46.67 8.78
CA THR A 260 -4.43 -47.31 9.91
C THR A 260 -5.21 -47.21 11.21
N ASP A 261 -6.13 -46.26 11.31
CA ASP A 261 -7.07 -46.17 12.42
C ASP A 261 -8.11 -47.30 12.33
N ALA A 262 -8.09 -48.20 13.32
CA ALA A 262 -8.96 -49.37 13.40
C ALA A 262 -10.46 -49.02 13.53
N ASN A 263 -10.81 -47.78 13.88
CA ASN A 263 -12.20 -47.35 14.05
C ASN A 263 -12.87 -46.97 12.73
N ILE A 264 -12.11 -46.49 11.73
CA ILE A 264 -12.67 -45.91 10.51
C ILE A 264 -13.47 -46.91 9.70
N ARG A 265 -12.88 -48.07 9.40
CA ARG A 265 -13.51 -49.05 8.50
C ARG A 265 -14.78 -49.66 9.10
N PRO A 266 -14.81 -50.13 10.36
CA PRO A 266 -16.06 -50.58 10.98
C PRO A 266 -17.12 -49.49 11.03
N TRP A 267 -16.73 -48.26 11.38
CA TRP A 267 -17.66 -47.15 11.47
C TRP A 267 -18.24 -46.76 10.11
N LEU A 268 -17.42 -46.66 9.06
CA LEU A 268 -17.87 -46.36 7.70
C LEU A 268 -18.82 -47.41 7.14
N ARG A 269 -18.59 -48.69 7.43
CA ARG A 269 -19.51 -49.78 7.03
C ARG A 269 -20.88 -49.61 7.67
N THR A 270 -20.92 -49.33 8.98
CA THR A 270 -22.17 -49.07 9.69
C THR A 270 -22.87 -47.83 9.14
N TRP A 271 -22.15 -46.72 9.02
CA TRP A 271 -22.69 -45.47 8.51
C TRP A 271 -23.22 -45.60 7.08
N ALA A 272 -22.47 -46.24 6.16
CA ALA A 272 -22.90 -46.44 4.78
C ALA A 272 -24.12 -47.37 4.68
N ALA A 273 -24.22 -48.38 5.55
CA ALA A 273 -25.40 -49.24 5.62
C ALA A 273 -26.65 -48.49 6.09
N GLU A 274 -26.50 -47.57 7.05
CA GLU A 274 -27.59 -46.70 7.52
C GLU A 274 -28.09 -45.72 6.45
N GLN A 275 -27.19 -45.21 5.60
CA GLN A 275 -27.57 -44.34 4.48
C GLN A 275 -28.22 -45.09 3.31
N GLY A 276 -27.95 -46.39 3.17
CA GLY A 276 -28.45 -47.25 2.11
C GLY A 276 -27.63 -47.19 0.81
N SER A 277 -27.53 -48.34 0.13
CA SER A 277 -26.67 -48.53 -1.05
C SER A 277 -27.08 -47.74 -2.29
N VAL A 278 -28.31 -47.23 -2.34
CA VAL A 278 -28.79 -46.33 -3.41
C VAL A 278 -28.11 -44.97 -3.29
N ARG A 279 -27.94 -44.49 -2.06
CA ARG A 279 -27.42 -43.14 -1.76
C ARG A 279 -25.91 -43.12 -1.58
N VAL A 280 -25.33 -44.21 -1.05
CA VAL A 280 -23.90 -44.31 -0.75
C VAL A 280 -23.29 -45.58 -1.33
N THR A 281 -22.20 -45.43 -2.10
CA THR A 281 -21.31 -46.52 -2.50
C THR A 281 -20.04 -46.47 -1.67
N LEU A 282 -19.79 -47.51 -0.86
CA LEU A 282 -18.54 -47.67 -0.12
C LEU A 282 -17.57 -48.57 -0.90
N LEU A 283 -16.42 -48.02 -1.26
CA LEU A 283 -15.33 -48.73 -1.91
C LEU A 283 -14.18 -48.92 -0.92
N GLU A 284 -13.83 -50.16 -0.61
CA GLU A 284 -12.71 -50.45 0.29
C GLU A 284 -11.49 -50.92 -0.51
N ASN A 285 -10.32 -50.31 -0.28
CA ASN A 285 -9.05 -50.82 -0.80
C ASN A 285 -8.46 -51.86 0.16
N SER A 286 -7.78 -52.87 -0.37
CA SER A 286 -7.07 -53.90 0.42
C SER A 286 -5.68 -53.47 0.89
N GLU A 287 -5.14 -52.41 0.30
CA GLU A 287 -3.85 -51.79 0.61
C GLU A 287 -3.99 -50.27 0.45
N ASN A 288 -3.10 -49.49 1.06
CA ASN A 288 -3.08 -48.04 0.85
C ASN A 288 -2.59 -47.71 -0.56
N ARG A 289 -3.52 -47.32 -1.45
CA ARG A 289 -3.24 -47.01 -2.86
C ARG A 289 -2.92 -45.53 -3.08
N GLY A 290 -3.11 -44.69 -2.06
CA GLY A 290 -2.93 -43.25 -2.09
C GLY A 290 -4.12 -42.51 -2.72
N PHE A 291 -4.18 -41.21 -2.43
CA PHE A 291 -5.25 -40.30 -2.84
C PHE A 291 -5.64 -40.46 -4.31
N ILE A 292 -4.67 -40.34 -5.22
CA ILE A 292 -4.89 -40.35 -6.68
C ILE A 292 -5.59 -41.62 -7.16
N ARG A 293 -5.12 -42.80 -6.72
CA ARG A 293 -5.69 -44.08 -7.17
C ARG A 293 -7.07 -44.32 -6.57
N SER A 294 -7.28 -43.87 -5.34
CA SER A 294 -8.58 -43.93 -4.67
C SER A 294 -9.61 -43.04 -5.38
N VAL A 295 -9.23 -41.81 -5.73
CA VAL A 295 -10.07 -40.89 -6.50
C VAL A 295 -10.36 -41.44 -7.91
N ASN A 296 -9.37 -41.94 -8.65
CA ASN A 296 -9.60 -42.52 -9.98
C ASN A 296 -10.58 -43.72 -9.94
N ARG A 297 -10.51 -44.55 -8.87
CA ARG A 297 -11.47 -45.65 -8.68
C ARG A 297 -12.89 -45.13 -8.47
N ALA A 298 -13.06 -44.01 -7.76
CA ALA A 298 -14.35 -43.37 -7.59
C ALA A 298 -14.84 -42.66 -8.87
N PHE A 299 -13.95 -42.04 -9.64
CA PHE A 299 -14.29 -41.46 -10.94
C PHE A 299 -14.84 -42.49 -11.91
N ALA A 300 -14.34 -43.72 -11.91
CA ALA A 300 -14.92 -44.80 -12.71
C ALA A 300 -16.41 -45.03 -12.37
N VAL A 301 -16.77 -45.07 -11.09
CA VAL A 301 -18.17 -45.21 -10.64
C VAL A 301 -18.99 -43.95 -10.96
N ALA A 302 -18.42 -42.77 -10.78
CA ALA A 302 -19.11 -41.50 -11.04
C ALA A 302 -19.44 -41.33 -12.54
N ARG A 303 -18.55 -41.78 -13.42
CA ARG A 303 -18.75 -41.73 -14.88
C ARG A 303 -19.91 -42.61 -15.34
N ASP A 304 -20.12 -43.77 -14.73
CA ASP A 304 -21.25 -44.65 -15.04
C ASP A 304 -22.60 -43.99 -14.72
N ARG A 305 -22.63 -43.06 -13.77
CA ARG A 305 -23.82 -42.28 -13.41
C ARG A 305 -24.06 -41.07 -14.31
N ASN A 306 -23.03 -40.60 -15.02
CA ASN A 306 -23.09 -39.44 -15.91
C ASN A 306 -23.61 -38.14 -15.24
N ASN A 307 -23.26 -37.94 -13.96
CA ASN A 307 -23.60 -36.77 -13.16
C ASN A 307 -22.37 -35.88 -12.96
N HIS A 308 -22.56 -34.57 -12.76
CA HIS A 308 -21.46 -33.70 -12.34
C HIS A 308 -20.81 -34.21 -11.06
N VAL A 309 -19.49 -34.09 -10.95
CA VAL A 309 -18.72 -34.68 -9.86
C VAL A 309 -18.23 -33.59 -8.92
N VAL A 310 -18.30 -33.82 -7.61
CA VAL A 310 -17.60 -33.01 -6.61
C VAL A 310 -16.54 -33.86 -5.95
N LEU A 311 -15.27 -33.50 -6.12
CA LEU A 311 -14.18 -34.03 -5.31
C LEU A 311 -14.20 -33.30 -3.97
N LEU A 312 -14.37 -34.04 -2.87
CA LEU A 312 -14.46 -33.49 -1.52
C LEU A 312 -13.53 -34.27 -0.58
N ASN A 313 -12.63 -33.58 0.10
CA ASN A 313 -11.80 -34.21 1.12
C ASN A 313 -12.60 -34.51 2.40
N SER A 314 -12.13 -35.51 3.17
CA SER A 314 -12.76 -35.92 4.45
C SER A 314 -12.62 -34.91 5.58
N ASP A 315 -11.94 -33.79 5.35
CA ASP A 315 -11.67 -32.69 6.28
C ASP A 315 -12.17 -31.33 5.75
N ALA A 316 -13.02 -31.36 4.71
CA ALA A 316 -13.71 -30.21 4.16
C ALA A 316 -15.14 -30.14 4.73
N PHE A 317 -15.48 -29.00 5.32
CA PHE A 317 -16.73 -28.80 6.05
C PHE A 317 -17.67 -27.89 5.25
N VAL A 318 -18.54 -28.53 4.46
CA VAL A 318 -19.48 -27.84 3.59
C VAL A 318 -20.59 -27.12 4.39
N PRO A 319 -20.94 -25.86 4.06
CA PRO A 319 -22.05 -25.15 4.71
C PRO A 319 -23.41 -25.59 4.13
N GLU A 320 -24.50 -25.17 4.75
CA GLU A 320 -25.86 -25.40 4.22
C GLU A 320 -26.01 -24.84 2.79
N GLY A 321 -26.73 -25.56 1.91
CA GLY A 321 -27.03 -25.09 0.56
C GLY A 321 -25.80 -24.89 -0.33
N TRP A 322 -24.75 -25.68 -0.12
CA TRP A 322 -23.47 -25.51 -0.81
C TRP A 322 -23.47 -26.07 -2.25
N ALA A 323 -24.20 -27.14 -2.50
CA ALA A 323 -24.04 -27.93 -3.71
C ALA A 323 -24.64 -27.20 -4.93
N SER A 324 -25.84 -26.64 -4.79
CA SER A 324 -26.44 -25.82 -5.86
C SER A 324 -25.54 -24.64 -6.24
N ARG A 325 -24.96 -23.95 -5.24
CA ARG A 325 -24.02 -22.83 -5.45
C ARG A 325 -22.76 -23.27 -6.18
N LEU A 326 -22.14 -24.39 -5.78
CA LEU A 326 -20.91 -24.88 -6.40
C LEU A 326 -21.12 -25.38 -7.84
N ILE A 327 -22.27 -26.00 -8.12
CA ILE A 327 -22.58 -26.60 -9.43
C ILE A 327 -23.09 -25.56 -10.43
N ARG A 328 -23.79 -24.53 -9.96
CA ARG A 328 -24.38 -23.48 -10.80
C ARG A 328 -23.47 -22.97 -11.93
N PRO A 329 -22.18 -22.62 -11.70
CA PRO A 329 -21.34 -22.10 -12.79
C PRO A 329 -21.06 -23.12 -13.90
N LEU A 330 -21.12 -24.43 -13.62
CA LEU A 330 -20.99 -25.49 -14.63
C LEU A 330 -22.18 -25.51 -15.60
N LEU A 331 -23.34 -25.03 -15.15
CA LEU A 331 -24.58 -24.98 -15.94
C LEU A 331 -24.77 -23.61 -16.61
N ALA A 332 -24.34 -22.54 -15.94
CA ALA A 332 -24.52 -21.16 -16.40
C ALA A 332 -23.53 -20.75 -17.49
N HIS A 333 -22.39 -21.43 -17.59
CA HIS A 333 -21.33 -21.06 -18.52
C HIS A 333 -20.81 -22.27 -19.28
N ASP A 334 -20.87 -22.15 -20.62
CA ASP A 334 -20.23 -23.11 -21.50
C ASP A 334 -18.70 -23.13 -21.24
N ALA A 335 -18.11 -24.31 -21.41
CA ALA A 335 -16.68 -24.58 -21.25
C ALA A 335 -16.10 -24.48 -19.82
N VAL A 336 -16.92 -24.40 -18.77
CA VAL A 336 -16.40 -24.55 -17.39
C VAL A 336 -16.10 -26.01 -17.10
N ALA A 337 -14.83 -26.31 -16.84
CA ALA A 337 -14.34 -27.64 -16.52
C ALA A 337 -14.33 -27.88 -15.00
N SER A 338 -13.97 -26.88 -14.19
CA SER A 338 -14.07 -26.99 -12.73
C SER A 338 -14.38 -25.67 -12.02
N VAL A 339 -14.91 -25.81 -10.81
CA VAL A 339 -15.24 -24.70 -9.90
C VAL A 339 -14.68 -25.03 -8.51
N THR A 340 -14.03 -24.04 -7.87
CA THR A 340 -13.48 -24.16 -6.52
C THR A 340 -14.00 -23.01 -5.64
N PRO A 341 -14.53 -23.29 -4.43
CA PRO A 341 -15.00 -22.26 -3.51
C PRO A 341 -13.83 -21.54 -2.80
N MET A 342 -14.14 -20.41 -2.16
CA MET A 342 -13.22 -19.77 -1.23
C MET A 342 -13.03 -20.63 0.03
N SER A 343 -11.88 -20.51 0.69
CA SER A 343 -11.56 -21.27 1.91
C SER A 343 -10.59 -20.53 2.83
N ASN A 344 -10.35 -21.09 4.00
CA ASN A 344 -9.28 -20.69 4.92
C ASN A 344 -7.92 -21.35 4.59
N ASP A 345 -7.91 -22.41 3.77
CA ASP A 345 -6.69 -23.09 3.31
C ASP A 345 -6.87 -23.68 1.90
N ALA A 346 -6.93 -22.81 0.88
CA ALA A 346 -7.09 -23.17 -0.53
C ALA A 346 -6.20 -22.34 -1.47
N GLU A 347 -4.94 -22.14 -1.08
CA GLU A 347 -3.91 -21.46 -1.88
C GLU A 347 -4.38 -20.08 -2.43
N ILE A 348 -4.56 -19.97 -3.75
CA ILE A 348 -4.99 -18.73 -4.43
C ILE A 348 -6.44 -18.32 -4.12
N PHE A 349 -7.22 -19.18 -3.46
CA PHE A 349 -8.58 -18.90 -3.00
C PHE A 349 -8.67 -18.62 -1.49
N THR A 350 -7.54 -18.61 -0.78
CA THR A 350 -7.50 -18.43 0.68
C THR A 350 -7.87 -17.02 1.16
N ILE A 351 -8.74 -16.91 2.16
CA ILE A 351 -9.02 -15.67 2.91
C ILE A 351 -8.34 -15.70 4.30
N PRO A 352 -8.13 -14.54 4.96
CA PRO A 352 -8.28 -13.19 4.43
C PRO A 352 -7.15 -12.82 3.48
N VAL A 353 -5.96 -13.41 3.62
CA VAL A 353 -4.78 -13.13 2.81
C VAL A 353 -4.51 -14.28 1.85
N ILE A 354 -4.37 -13.97 0.55
CA ILE A 354 -4.13 -14.97 -0.48
C ILE A 354 -2.88 -15.80 -0.18
N CYS A 355 -2.96 -17.12 -0.39
CA CYS A 355 -1.90 -18.09 -0.09
C CYS A 355 -1.43 -18.13 1.37
N HIS A 356 -2.18 -17.54 2.32
CA HIS A 356 -1.84 -17.59 3.75
C HIS A 356 -2.92 -18.33 4.53
N ARG A 357 -2.63 -19.58 4.91
CA ARG A 357 -3.54 -20.40 5.72
C ARG A 357 -3.94 -19.67 7.01
N ASN A 358 -5.20 -19.78 7.36
CA ASN A 358 -5.73 -19.38 8.66
C ASN A 358 -6.55 -20.53 9.26
N ASP A 359 -6.34 -20.83 10.54
CA ASP A 359 -7.12 -21.86 11.21
C ASP A 359 -8.42 -21.26 11.74
N LEU A 360 -9.53 -21.98 11.60
CA LEU A 360 -10.84 -21.56 12.04
C LEU A 360 -11.28 -22.29 13.31
N THR A 361 -12.02 -21.59 14.16
CA THR A 361 -12.73 -22.20 15.29
C THR A 361 -14.14 -22.65 14.84
N PRO A 362 -14.73 -23.67 15.50
CA PRO A 362 -16.04 -24.18 15.12
C PRO A 362 -17.11 -23.07 15.09
N GLY A 363 -17.73 -22.87 13.92
CA GLY A 363 -18.78 -21.87 13.71
C GLY A 363 -18.36 -20.69 12.84
N GLU A 364 -17.08 -20.29 12.87
CA GLU A 364 -16.57 -19.15 12.10
C GLU A 364 -16.82 -19.31 10.59
N ALA A 365 -16.62 -20.52 10.06
CA ALA A 365 -16.87 -20.84 8.66
C ALA A 365 -18.33 -20.58 8.23
N ASN A 366 -19.29 -20.81 9.12
CA ASN A 366 -20.72 -20.58 8.83
C ASN A 366 -21.05 -19.08 8.82
N VAL A 367 -20.37 -18.28 9.62
CA VAL A 367 -20.52 -16.81 9.63
C VAL A 367 -19.96 -16.22 8.34
N ILE A 368 -18.78 -16.69 7.92
CA ILE A 368 -18.18 -16.31 6.64
C ILE A 368 -19.09 -16.71 5.48
N ASP A 369 -19.59 -17.95 5.44
CA ASP A 369 -20.48 -18.40 4.35
C ASP A 369 -21.82 -17.64 4.32
N ARG A 370 -22.33 -17.20 5.47
CA ARG A 370 -23.54 -16.36 5.52
C ARG A 370 -23.34 -15.03 4.79
N VAL A 371 -22.13 -14.47 4.82
CA VAL A 371 -21.77 -13.29 4.02
C VAL A 371 -21.57 -13.69 2.55
N ALA A 372 -20.86 -14.78 2.27
CA ALA A 372 -20.65 -15.26 0.90
C ALA A 372 -21.98 -15.49 0.15
N ARG A 373 -22.99 -16.04 0.83
CA ARG A 373 -24.33 -16.28 0.30
C ARG A 373 -25.06 -14.99 -0.13
N GLN A 374 -24.66 -13.83 0.39
CA GLN A 374 -25.25 -12.53 0.03
C GLN A 374 -24.64 -11.95 -1.25
N PHE A 375 -23.50 -12.47 -1.72
CA PHE A 375 -22.90 -12.00 -2.96
C PHE A 375 -23.76 -12.36 -4.16
N HIS A 376 -23.70 -11.53 -5.19
CA HIS A 376 -24.32 -11.86 -6.46
C HIS A 376 -23.62 -13.12 -7.01
N PRO A 377 -24.37 -14.17 -7.40
CA PRO A 377 -23.81 -15.47 -7.77
C PRO A 377 -22.75 -15.40 -8.87
N ASP A 378 -22.91 -14.44 -9.80
CA ASP A 378 -22.03 -14.25 -10.95
C ASP A 378 -21.01 -13.11 -10.78
N ALA A 379 -21.00 -12.43 -9.61
CA ALA A 379 -20.03 -11.36 -9.34
C ALA A 379 -18.65 -11.93 -9.01
N ASP A 380 -17.62 -11.30 -9.56
CA ASP A 380 -16.20 -11.61 -9.32
C ASP A 380 -15.85 -13.11 -9.44
N ILE A 381 -16.60 -13.88 -10.26
CA ILE A 381 -16.18 -15.22 -10.64
C ILE A 381 -14.90 -15.10 -11.47
N ALA A 382 -13.79 -15.60 -10.93
CA ALA A 382 -12.48 -15.42 -11.51
C ALA A 382 -12.03 -16.68 -12.26
N GLU A 383 -11.58 -16.53 -13.51
CA GLU A 383 -10.89 -17.61 -14.20
C GLU A 383 -9.49 -17.80 -13.60
N ALA A 384 -9.25 -18.97 -13.02
CA ALA A 384 -8.03 -19.35 -12.36
C ALA A 384 -7.16 -20.25 -13.25
N PRO A 385 -5.83 -20.29 -13.02
CA PRO A 385 -4.95 -21.21 -13.72
C PRO A 385 -5.18 -22.68 -13.32
N THR A 386 -5.82 -22.94 -12.18
CA THR A 386 -6.16 -24.28 -11.67
C THR A 386 -7.35 -24.22 -10.71
N GLY A 387 -8.02 -25.34 -10.49
CA GLY A 387 -8.83 -25.58 -9.29
C GLY A 387 -7.99 -26.17 -8.16
N VAL A 388 -8.56 -26.20 -6.93
CA VAL A 388 -7.92 -26.80 -5.75
C VAL A 388 -8.74 -27.99 -5.25
N GLY A 389 -8.08 -29.15 -5.11
CA GLY A 389 -8.74 -30.45 -4.96
C GLY A 389 -9.40 -30.75 -3.59
N PHE A 390 -9.39 -29.83 -2.62
CA PHE A 390 -10.04 -30.06 -1.32
C PHE A 390 -11.58 -30.08 -1.40
N CYS A 391 -12.12 -29.24 -2.29
CA CYS A 391 -13.52 -29.12 -2.66
C CYS A 391 -13.58 -28.56 -4.08
N MET A 392 -13.79 -29.42 -5.07
CA MET A 392 -13.76 -29.03 -6.49
C MET A 392 -14.89 -29.71 -7.24
N ALA A 393 -15.82 -28.91 -7.79
CA ALA A 393 -16.79 -29.42 -8.75
C ALA A 393 -16.12 -29.58 -10.12
N MET A 394 -16.48 -30.66 -10.82
CA MET A 394 -15.91 -31.07 -12.09
C MET A 394 -17.05 -31.36 -13.06
N ASN A 395 -16.95 -30.77 -14.25
CA ASN A 395 -17.91 -31.01 -15.31
C ASN A 395 -17.79 -32.46 -15.82
N ILE A 396 -18.92 -33.17 -15.89
CA ILE A 396 -18.94 -34.58 -16.29
C ILE A 396 -18.43 -34.80 -17.71
N GLN A 397 -18.62 -33.84 -18.62
CA GLN A 397 -18.13 -33.94 -20.00
C GLN A 397 -16.60 -33.91 -20.04
N TYR A 398 -15.99 -32.96 -19.32
CA TYR A 398 -14.52 -32.88 -19.20
C TYR A 398 -13.95 -34.08 -18.45
N LEU A 399 -14.65 -34.59 -17.44
CA LEU A 399 -14.24 -35.83 -16.75
C LEU A 399 -14.37 -37.05 -17.66
N ALA A 400 -15.33 -37.09 -18.60
CA ALA A 400 -15.42 -38.18 -19.57
C ALA A 400 -14.22 -38.19 -20.53
N ASP A 401 -13.77 -37.01 -20.96
CA ASP A 401 -12.59 -36.85 -21.83
C ASP A 401 -11.27 -37.06 -21.07
N LEU A 402 -11.22 -36.67 -19.80
CA LEU A 402 -10.06 -36.77 -18.92
C LEU A 402 -10.42 -37.58 -17.66
N PRO A 403 -10.59 -38.91 -17.79
CA PRO A 403 -11.23 -39.74 -16.78
C PRO A 403 -10.41 -40.00 -15.52
N GLU A 404 -9.13 -39.65 -15.54
CA GLU A 404 -8.19 -40.00 -14.49
C GLU A 404 -7.21 -38.86 -14.22
N PHE A 405 -6.87 -38.72 -12.95
CA PHE A 405 -5.65 -38.06 -12.50
C PHE A 405 -4.42 -38.89 -12.86
N ASP A 406 -3.32 -38.20 -13.18
CA ASP A 406 -2.07 -38.87 -13.55
C ASP A 406 -1.40 -39.50 -12.33
N THR A 407 -1.31 -40.83 -12.32
CA THR A 407 -0.70 -41.59 -11.23
C THR A 407 0.81 -41.33 -11.05
N LYS A 408 1.48 -40.63 -11.97
CA LYS A 408 2.89 -40.20 -11.83
C LYS A 408 3.11 -39.30 -10.60
N PHE A 409 2.09 -38.54 -10.18
CA PHE A 409 2.16 -37.70 -8.97
C PHE A 409 2.15 -38.52 -7.66
N GLY A 410 1.96 -39.84 -7.74
CA GLY A 410 2.13 -40.75 -6.61
C GLY A 410 1.00 -40.64 -5.59
N ARG A 411 1.27 -40.01 -4.44
CA ARG A 411 0.33 -39.93 -3.31
C ARG A 411 -0.44 -38.61 -3.23
N GLY A 412 -0.29 -37.72 -4.20
CA GLY A 412 -0.99 -36.42 -4.28
C GLY A 412 -0.04 -35.26 -4.58
N TYR A 413 -0.58 -34.03 -4.52
CA TYR A 413 0.09 -32.76 -4.81
C TYR A 413 0.48 -32.61 -6.29
N GLY A 414 -0.37 -31.98 -7.11
CA GLY A 414 -0.11 -31.65 -8.52
C GLY A 414 -0.99 -32.40 -9.52
N GLU A 415 -1.70 -33.44 -9.10
CA GLU A 415 -2.65 -34.18 -9.91
C GLU A 415 -3.82 -33.32 -10.42
N GLU A 416 -4.34 -32.45 -9.56
CA GLU A 416 -5.43 -31.55 -9.84
C GLU A 416 -4.96 -30.44 -10.78
N VAL A 417 -3.72 -29.96 -10.59
CA VAL A 417 -3.10 -28.99 -11.49
C VAL A 417 -2.91 -29.60 -12.87
N ASP A 418 -2.39 -30.83 -12.96
CA ASP A 418 -2.23 -31.54 -14.24
C ASP A 418 -3.57 -31.76 -14.94
N TRP A 419 -4.61 -32.19 -14.20
CA TRP A 419 -5.94 -32.37 -14.77
C TRP A 419 -6.51 -31.05 -15.29
N CYS A 420 -6.38 -29.97 -14.50
CA CYS A 420 -6.84 -28.64 -14.90
C CYS A 420 -6.10 -28.17 -16.16
N GLN A 421 -4.77 -28.29 -16.21
CA GLN A 421 -4.00 -27.91 -17.39
C GLN A 421 -4.36 -28.73 -18.64
N ARG A 422 -4.64 -30.03 -18.49
CA ARG A 422 -5.17 -30.86 -19.59
C ARG A 422 -6.57 -30.44 -20.03
N ALA A 423 -7.46 -30.11 -19.09
CA ALA A 423 -8.80 -29.61 -19.40
C ALA A 423 -8.72 -28.26 -20.13
N ARG A 424 -7.83 -27.36 -19.69
CA ARG A 424 -7.55 -26.08 -20.35
C ARG A 424 -7.06 -26.28 -21.78
N ALA A 425 -6.23 -27.29 -22.04
CA ALA A 425 -5.75 -27.60 -23.38
C ALA A 425 -6.86 -28.01 -24.36
N ILE A 426 -7.99 -28.52 -23.87
CA ILE A 426 -9.20 -28.83 -24.65
C ILE A 426 -10.30 -27.75 -24.50
N GLY A 427 -9.94 -26.55 -24.07
CA GLY A 427 -10.83 -25.39 -23.98
C GLY A 427 -11.55 -25.21 -22.65
N GLY A 428 -11.26 -26.04 -21.65
CA GLY A 428 -11.83 -25.95 -20.31
C GLY A 428 -11.38 -24.73 -19.51
N ARG A 429 -12.28 -24.21 -18.68
CA ARG A 429 -12.03 -23.08 -17.77
C ARG A 429 -12.17 -23.52 -16.31
N HIS A 430 -11.39 -22.92 -15.44
CA HIS A 430 -11.42 -23.18 -13.99
C HIS A 430 -11.85 -21.90 -13.29
N LEU A 431 -12.85 -21.98 -12.43
CA LEU A 431 -13.45 -20.80 -11.81
C LEU A 431 -13.28 -20.81 -10.28
N GLY A 432 -12.85 -19.69 -9.72
CA GLY A 432 -12.98 -19.41 -8.30
C GLY A 432 -14.36 -18.85 -7.99
N LEU A 433 -15.07 -19.44 -7.03
CA LEU A 433 -16.44 -19.08 -6.67
C LEU A 433 -16.48 -18.29 -5.35
N PRO A 434 -16.72 -16.97 -5.39
CA PRO A 434 -16.72 -16.14 -4.18
C PRO A 434 -17.96 -16.31 -3.29
N SER A 435 -19.09 -16.75 -3.86
CA SER A 435 -20.38 -16.86 -3.17
C SER A 435 -20.56 -18.14 -2.34
N LEU A 436 -19.48 -18.90 -2.16
CA LEU A 436 -19.44 -20.10 -1.33
C LEU A 436 -18.12 -20.15 -0.56
N PHE A 437 -18.22 -20.36 0.75
CA PHE A 437 -17.06 -20.60 1.61
C PHE A 437 -17.10 -22.02 2.19
N VAL A 438 -16.01 -22.78 2.01
CA VAL A 438 -15.88 -24.13 2.57
C VAL A 438 -14.64 -24.18 3.46
N GLU A 439 -14.82 -24.54 4.71
CA GLU A 439 -13.70 -24.71 5.65
C GLU A 439 -12.90 -25.97 5.30
N HIS A 440 -11.58 -25.85 5.34
CA HIS A 440 -10.63 -26.94 5.17
C HIS A 440 -9.79 -27.03 6.47
N ARG A 441 -10.05 -28.04 7.30
CA ARG A 441 -9.47 -28.14 8.66
C ARG A 441 -8.22 -29.02 8.71
N GLY A 442 -8.11 -30.02 7.83
CA GLY A 442 -7.07 -31.05 7.88
C GLY A 442 -5.82 -30.75 7.05
N GLY A 443 -5.30 -29.53 7.11
CA GLY A 443 -3.96 -29.21 6.58
C GLY A 443 -2.81 -29.63 7.50
N SER A 444 -3.09 -30.10 8.73
CA SER A 444 -2.13 -30.30 9.84
C SER A 444 -1.05 -31.38 9.62
N SER A 445 -0.96 -31.94 8.42
CA SER A 445 0.20 -32.74 8.01
C SER A 445 1.43 -31.88 7.64
N PHE A 446 1.57 -30.65 8.15
CA PHE A 446 2.81 -29.89 8.07
C PHE A 446 3.82 -30.49 9.05
N GLY A 447 4.62 -31.46 8.60
CA GLY A 447 5.70 -31.95 9.47
C GLY A 447 6.56 -33.09 8.95
N SER A 448 6.11 -33.92 8.01
CA SER A 448 7.00 -34.96 7.49
C SER A 448 7.86 -34.42 6.34
N ALA A 449 9.18 -34.59 6.46
CA ALA A 449 10.12 -34.27 5.38
C ALA A 449 9.72 -34.95 4.05
N GLU A 450 9.08 -36.13 4.14
CA GLU A 450 8.57 -36.87 2.99
C GLU A 450 7.43 -36.16 2.24
N LYS A 451 6.48 -35.50 2.94
CA LYS A 451 5.45 -34.69 2.28
C LYS A 451 6.07 -33.49 1.54
N LEU A 452 7.01 -32.79 2.17
CA LEU A 452 7.69 -31.65 1.54
C LEU A 452 8.53 -32.06 0.33
N LYS A 453 9.20 -33.22 0.37
CA LYS A 453 9.92 -33.78 -0.77
C LYS A 453 8.96 -34.13 -1.92
N LEU A 454 7.81 -34.73 -1.60
CA LEU A 454 6.80 -35.09 -2.59
C LEU A 454 6.24 -33.84 -3.29
N ILE A 455 5.86 -32.81 -2.52
CA ILE A 455 5.39 -31.52 -3.06
C ILE A 455 6.43 -30.96 -4.03
N ARG A 456 7.70 -30.84 -3.63
CA ARG A 456 8.76 -30.29 -4.50
C ARG A 456 8.92 -31.07 -5.80
N ARG A 457 9.09 -32.40 -5.70
CA ARG A 457 9.26 -33.27 -6.87
C ARG A 457 8.10 -33.13 -7.85
N ASN A 458 6.89 -33.02 -7.33
CA ASN A 458 5.70 -32.91 -8.16
C ASN A 458 5.55 -31.48 -8.73
N SER A 459 5.92 -30.43 -8.00
CA SER A 459 6.03 -29.05 -8.52
C SER A 459 7.05 -28.96 -9.66
N ASP A 460 8.19 -29.64 -9.56
CA ASP A 460 9.17 -29.72 -10.66
C ASP A 460 8.54 -30.38 -11.89
N THR A 461 7.79 -31.48 -11.70
CA THR A 461 7.08 -32.17 -12.79
C THR A 461 6.03 -31.26 -13.46
N ILE A 462 5.31 -30.44 -12.68
CA ILE A 462 4.36 -29.45 -13.22
C ILE A 462 5.09 -28.37 -14.01
N SER A 463 6.18 -27.83 -13.46
CA SER A 463 6.98 -26.79 -14.11
C SER A 463 7.57 -27.28 -15.44
N GLU A 464 8.02 -28.53 -15.49
CA GLU A 464 8.52 -29.19 -16.71
C GLU A 464 7.41 -29.38 -17.76
N ARG A 465 6.21 -29.81 -17.34
CA ARG A 465 5.07 -30.08 -18.25
C ARG A 465 4.41 -28.80 -18.74
N TYR A 466 4.30 -27.79 -17.88
CA TYR A 466 3.52 -26.58 -18.10
C TYR A 466 4.38 -25.34 -17.81
N PRO A 467 5.34 -24.96 -18.69
CA PRO A 467 6.33 -23.91 -18.41
C PRO A 467 5.76 -22.50 -18.14
N ASN A 468 4.49 -22.26 -18.47
CA ASN A 468 3.80 -21.00 -18.22
C ASN A 468 3.01 -20.98 -16.91
N TYR A 469 2.77 -22.14 -16.29
CA TYR A 469 1.86 -22.27 -15.16
C TYR A 469 2.22 -21.37 -13.98
N ASP A 470 3.49 -21.37 -13.57
CA ASP A 470 3.96 -20.52 -12.47
C ASP A 470 3.74 -19.03 -12.76
N ARG A 471 3.97 -18.61 -14.01
CA ARG A 471 3.72 -17.23 -14.42
C ARG A 471 2.23 -16.91 -14.32
N ASP A 472 1.38 -17.81 -14.79
CA ASP A 472 -0.08 -17.63 -14.78
C ASP A 472 -0.63 -17.58 -13.34
N VAL A 473 -0.07 -18.38 -12.41
CA VAL A 473 -0.34 -18.30 -10.96
C VAL A 473 0.10 -16.95 -10.39
N GLN A 474 1.32 -16.50 -10.70
CA GLN A 474 1.80 -15.20 -10.22
C GLN A 474 1.04 -14.02 -10.83
N ASP A 475 0.56 -14.14 -12.07
CA ASP A 475 -0.33 -13.16 -12.70
C ASP A 475 -1.69 -13.13 -11.99
N PHE A 476 -2.26 -14.29 -11.63
CA PHE A 476 -3.49 -14.38 -10.85
C PHE A 476 -3.33 -13.76 -9.45
N ILE A 477 -2.27 -14.08 -8.72
CA ILE A 477 -2.00 -13.52 -7.39
C ILE A 477 -1.85 -11.99 -7.45
N ARG A 478 -1.12 -11.47 -8.45
CA ARG A 478 -0.94 -10.02 -8.64
C ARG A 478 -2.22 -9.31 -9.06
N ALA A 479 -3.10 -9.99 -9.79
CA ALA A 479 -4.35 -9.42 -10.28
C ALA A 479 -5.53 -9.62 -9.32
N ASP A 480 -5.39 -10.46 -8.28
CA ASP A 480 -6.42 -10.96 -7.35
C ASP A 480 -7.85 -10.53 -7.72
N LEU A 481 -8.42 -11.18 -8.74
CA LEU A 481 -9.75 -10.85 -9.25
C LEU A 481 -10.86 -11.15 -8.22
N LEU A 482 -10.51 -11.84 -7.12
CA LEU A 482 -11.38 -12.15 -5.99
C LEU A 482 -11.15 -11.18 -4.81
N ALA A 483 -10.43 -10.08 -5.01
CA ALA A 483 -10.05 -9.15 -3.96
C ALA A 483 -11.23 -8.57 -3.18
N ALA A 484 -12.30 -8.17 -3.85
CA ALA A 484 -13.49 -7.62 -3.20
C ALA A 484 -14.20 -8.66 -2.29
N PRO A 485 -14.56 -9.86 -2.79
CA PRO A 485 -15.01 -10.96 -1.94
C PRO A 485 -14.04 -11.27 -0.80
N ARG A 486 -12.74 -11.31 -1.06
CA ARG A 486 -11.72 -11.62 -0.06
C ARG A 486 -11.69 -10.62 1.09
N VAL A 487 -11.78 -9.32 0.79
CA VAL A 487 -11.91 -8.26 1.80
C VAL A 487 -13.20 -8.41 2.60
N ALA A 488 -14.33 -8.63 1.94
CA ALA A 488 -15.63 -8.79 2.60
C ALA A 488 -15.68 -10.02 3.53
N LEU A 489 -15.24 -11.18 3.04
CA LEU A 489 -15.19 -12.42 3.83
C LEU A 489 -14.14 -12.35 4.95
N GLY A 490 -13.00 -11.71 4.70
CA GLY A 490 -11.99 -11.45 5.72
C GLY A 490 -12.51 -10.52 6.82
N LEU A 491 -13.30 -9.51 6.46
CA LEU A 491 -13.96 -8.62 7.41
C LEU A 491 -15.02 -9.34 8.24
N ALA A 492 -15.78 -10.27 7.64
CA ALA A 492 -16.71 -11.12 8.37
C ALA A 492 -16.00 -11.95 9.45
N LEU A 493 -14.86 -12.55 9.11
CA LEU A 493 -14.05 -13.30 10.06
C LEU A 493 -13.48 -12.41 11.17
N ALA A 494 -12.99 -11.22 10.82
CA ALA A 494 -12.48 -10.26 11.79
C ALA A 494 -13.58 -9.79 12.77
N ALA A 495 -14.79 -9.55 12.26
CA ALA A 495 -15.94 -9.17 13.07
C ALA A 495 -16.37 -10.30 14.03
N GLU A 496 -16.40 -11.55 13.56
CA GLU A 496 -16.74 -12.72 14.39
C GLU A 496 -15.75 -12.92 15.54
N ARG A 497 -14.47 -12.60 15.32
CA ARG A 497 -13.40 -12.75 16.32
C ARG A 497 -13.31 -11.59 17.31
N SER A 498 -14.11 -10.54 17.15
CA SER A 498 -13.98 -9.32 17.92
C SER A 498 -15.22 -8.96 18.72
N ASP A 499 -15.05 -8.78 20.02
CA ASP A 499 -16.09 -8.20 20.89
C ASP A 499 -16.11 -6.67 20.85
N ARG A 500 -15.28 -6.04 20.01
CA ARG A 500 -15.14 -4.59 19.88
C ARG A 500 -15.54 -4.12 18.49
N PRO A 501 -16.03 -2.87 18.35
CA PRO A 501 -16.29 -2.29 17.04
C PRO A 501 -15.06 -2.34 16.13
N ILE A 502 -15.26 -2.67 14.85
CA ILE A 502 -14.17 -2.68 13.88
C ILE A 502 -13.77 -1.24 13.55
N PRO A 503 -12.50 -0.86 13.70
CA PRO A 503 -12.05 0.49 13.37
C PRO A 503 -11.95 0.66 11.85
N VAL A 504 -12.50 1.78 11.36
CA VAL A 504 -12.54 2.15 9.93
C VAL A 504 -11.96 3.54 9.75
N TYR A 505 -10.79 3.64 9.13
CA TYR A 505 -10.08 4.91 8.92
C TYR A 505 -10.31 5.48 7.53
N LEU A 506 -10.69 6.75 7.42
CA LEU A 506 -10.59 7.49 6.16
C LEU A 506 -9.24 8.21 6.07
N ALA A 507 -8.39 7.80 5.14
CA ALA A 507 -7.03 8.30 4.97
C ALA A 507 -6.65 8.48 3.50
N HIS A 508 -5.56 9.20 3.23
CA HIS A 508 -5.09 9.43 1.87
C HIS A 508 -3.86 8.56 1.54
N SER A 509 -3.56 8.38 0.25
CA SER A 509 -2.40 7.57 -0.21
C SER A 509 -1.11 8.37 -0.41
N MET A 510 -0.95 9.55 0.22
CA MET A 510 0.18 10.46 -0.07
C MET A 510 1.30 10.42 0.97
N GLY A 511 1.18 9.61 2.03
CA GLY A 511 2.16 9.50 3.11
C GLY A 511 2.25 10.76 3.99
N GLY A 512 3.26 10.84 4.85
CA GLY A 512 3.52 12.01 5.70
C GLY A 512 3.27 11.76 7.20
N GLY A 513 3.10 12.85 7.97
CA GLY A 513 2.91 12.77 9.42
C GLY A 513 1.61 12.08 9.84
N ALA A 514 0.50 12.41 9.17
CA ALA A 514 -0.79 11.76 9.41
C ALA A 514 -0.73 10.25 9.13
N GLU A 515 0.03 9.83 8.10
CA GLU A 515 0.22 8.42 7.78
C GLU A 515 0.98 7.67 8.87
N LYS A 516 2.10 8.23 9.37
CA LYS A 516 2.86 7.61 10.47
C LYS A 516 2.01 7.42 11.72
N TYR A 517 1.15 8.40 12.05
CA TYR A 517 0.22 8.28 13.16
C TYR A 517 -0.81 7.17 12.92
N LEU A 518 -1.38 7.13 11.71
CA LEU A 518 -2.35 6.12 11.33
C LEU A 518 -1.75 4.70 11.40
N GLU A 519 -0.53 4.49 10.90
CA GLU A 519 0.18 3.21 10.99
C GLU A 519 0.32 2.72 12.44
N GLN A 520 0.69 3.62 13.36
CA GLN A 520 0.79 3.29 14.79
C GLN A 520 -0.57 2.92 15.40
N ARG A 521 -1.63 3.66 15.06
CA ARG A 521 -2.97 3.39 15.59
C ARG A 521 -3.57 2.12 15.00
N ILE A 522 -3.32 1.83 13.72
CA ILE A 522 -3.67 0.56 13.08
C ILE A 522 -2.98 -0.59 13.80
N ALA A 523 -1.67 -0.50 14.07
CA ALA A 523 -0.94 -1.56 14.78
C ALA A 523 -1.54 -1.85 16.17
N GLN A 524 -1.85 -0.80 16.95
CA GLN A 524 -2.52 -0.93 18.25
C GLN A 524 -3.91 -1.58 18.14
N ASN A 525 -4.66 -1.22 17.10
CA ASN A 525 -6.00 -1.78 16.88
C ASN A 525 -5.96 -3.22 16.37
N ILE A 526 -4.97 -3.61 15.58
CA ILE A 526 -4.76 -5.01 15.23
C ILE A 526 -4.50 -5.82 16.50
N GLU A 527 -3.66 -5.33 17.42
CA GLU A 527 -3.43 -5.99 18.71
C GLU A 527 -4.71 -6.06 19.59
N ALA A 528 -5.55 -5.03 19.55
CA ALA A 528 -6.71 -4.92 20.45
C ALA A 528 -8.02 -5.52 19.90
N VAL A 529 -8.19 -5.55 18.59
CA VAL A 529 -9.43 -5.90 17.87
C VAL A 529 -9.21 -7.07 16.91
N GLY A 530 -7.96 -7.32 16.49
CA GLY A 530 -7.57 -8.36 15.52
C GLY A 530 -7.48 -7.86 14.08
N ALA A 531 -8.13 -6.73 13.75
CA ALA A 531 -8.11 -6.14 12.42
C ALA A 531 -8.43 -4.63 12.42
N ALA A 532 -8.12 -3.97 11.31
CA ALA A 532 -8.56 -2.60 11.03
C ALA A 532 -8.85 -2.41 9.52
N MET A 533 -9.88 -1.63 9.21
CA MET A 533 -10.21 -1.22 7.85
C MET A 533 -9.66 0.17 7.54
N VAL A 534 -9.10 0.35 6.35
CA VAL A 534 -8.67 1.67 5.85
C VAL A 534 -9.32 1.96 4.51
N LEU A 535 -10.02 3.08 4.43
CA LEU A 535 -10.57 3.69 3.22
C LEU A 535 -9.56 4.73 2.70
N ARG A 536 -8.74 4.31 1.74
CA ARG A 536 -7.75 5.13 1.06
C ARG A 536 -8.39 5.95 -0.07
N ILE A 537 -8.19 7.26 -0.04
CA ILE A 537 -8.64 8.22 -1.05
C ILE A 537 -7.46 8.91 -1.75
N GLY A 538 -7.73 9.52 -2.91
CA GLY A 538 -6.74 10.26 -3.71
C GLY A 538 -5.90 9.41 -4.65
N GLY A 539 -6.24 8.13 -4.80
CA GLY A 539 -5.59 7.19 -5.71
C GLY A 539 -6.19 7.14 -7.12
N SER A 540 -5.86 6.05 -7.83
CA SER A 540 -6.37 5.74 -9.18
C SER A 540 -7.86 5.40 -9.21
N TYR A 541 -8.43 5.01 -8.07
CA TYR A 541 -9.86 4.84 -7.82
C TYR A 541 -10.28 5.81 -6.71
N ARG A 542 -11.58 6.15 -6.62
CA ARG A 542 -12.07 7.00 -5.53
C ARG A 542 -11.90 6.32 -4.17
N TRP A 543 -12.26 5.04 -4.06
CA TRP A 543 -12.15 4.26 -2.84
C TRP A 543 -11.20 3.09 -3.03
N GLN A 544 -10.21 2.98 -2.16
CA GLN A 544 -9.43 1.76 -1.97
C GLN A 544 -9.68 1.28 -0.54
N LEU A 545 -10.12 0.04 -0.40
CA LEU A 545 -10.40 -0.57 0.89
C LEU A 545 -9.25 -1.51 1.22
N GLU A 546 -8.71 -1.38 2.42
CA GLU A 546 -7.64 -2.22 2.94
C GLU A 546 -8.10 -2.86 4.23
N LEU A 547 -8.13 -4.19 4.27
CA LEU A 547 -8.30 -4.96 5.51
C LEU A 547 -6.92 -5.31 6.03
N HIS A 548 -6.53 -4.72 7.15
CA HIS A 548 -5.27 -4.99 7.84
C HIS A 548 -5.52 -5.99 8.97
N GLY A 549 -4.69 -7.03 9.05
CA GLY A 549 -4.67 -8.00 10.15
C GLY A 549 -3.25 -8.49 10.45
N HIS A 550 -3.11 -9.40 11.41
CA HIS A 550 -1.80 -9.93 11.82
C HIS A 550 -1.02 -10.60 10.68
N ASP A 551 -1.72 -11.28 9.78
CA ASP A 551 -1.12 -12.10 8.72
C ASP A 551 -0.84 -11.31 7.43
N GLY A 552 -1.30 -10.05 7.33
CA GLY A 552 -1.10 -9.22 6.16
C GLY A 552 -2.27 -8.29 5.85
N ILE A 553 -2.28 -7.78 4.62
CA ILE A 553 -3.25 -6.79 4.15
C ILE A 553 -3.89 -7.27 2.85
N SER A 554 -5.22 -7.29 2.83
CA SER A 554 -6.03 -7.53 1.63
C SER A 554 -6.64 -6.24 1.13
N ARG A 555 -6.61 -6.03 -0.18
CA ARG A 555 -6.95 -4.74 -0.79
C ARG A 555 -7.90 -4.89 -1.96
N THR A 556 -8.91 -4.03 -2.01
CA THR A 556 -9.81 -3.90 -3.17
C THR A 556 -10.07 -2.43 -3.48
N VAL A 557 -10.68 -2.15 -4.63
CA VAL A 557 -10.97 -0.78 -5.10
C VAL A 557 -12.39 -0.67 -5.63
N SER A 558 -12.99 0.51 -5.49
CA SER A 558 -14.31 0.82 -6.04
C SER A 558 -14.43 2.30 -6.41
N GLU A 559 -15.20 2.59 -7.46
CA GLU A 559 -15.71 3.95 -7.73
C GLU A 559 -17.08 4.18 -7.06
N ASP A 560 -17.76 3.10 -6.68
CA ASP A 560 -19.09 3.11 -6.07
C ASP A 560 -18.98 3.04 -4.54
N PHE A 561 -19.56 4.04 -3.87
CA PHE A 561 -19.60 4.09 -2.41
C PHE A 561 -20.62 3.10 -1.83
N GLU A 562 -21.63 2.69 -2.60
CA GLU A 562 -22.63 1.73 -2.11
C GLU A 562 -22.00 0.38 -1.81
N MET A 563 -21.08 -0.09 -2.67
CA MET A 563 -20.27 -1.28 -2.39
C MET A 563 -19.43 -1.13 -1.11
N VAL A 564 -18.86 0.07 -0.87
CA VAL A 564 -18.10 0.34 0.38
C VAL A 564 -19.02 0.21 1.59
N ARG A 565 -20.22 0.80 1.51
CA ARG A 565 -21.24 0.74 2.56
C ARG A 565 -21.67 -0.69 2.84
N GLN A 566 -21.98 -1.48 1.80
CA GLN A 566 -22.40 -2.87 1.94
C GLN A 566 -21.32 -3.77 2.56
N ILE A 567 -20.04 -3.56 2.23
CA ILE A 567 -18.92 -4.27 2.89
C ILE A 567 -18.84 -3.86 4.37
N LEU A 568 -18.94 -2.57 4.67
CA LEU A 568 -18.87 -2.07 6.04
C LEU A 568 -20.15 -2.33 6.86
N ASP A 569 -21.23 -2.79 6.24
CA ASP A 569 -22.43 -3.25 6.95
C ASP A 569 -22.23 -4.63 7.59
N ILE A 570 -21.22 -5.40 7.16
CA ILE A 570 -20.95 -6.76 7.65
C ILE A 570 -20.73 -6.81 9.17
N PRO A 571 -19.85 -5.96 9.77
CA PRO A 571 -19.70 -5.93 11.22
C PRO A 571 -20.93 -5.31 11.91
N GLU A 572 -21.26 -5.81 13.10
CA GLU A 572 -22.38 -5.28 13.90
C GLU A 572 -22.14 -3.85 14.39
N ALA A 573 -20.87 -3.49 14.65
CA ALA A 573 -20.47 -2.17 15.14
C ALA A 573 -19.16 -1.69 14.50
N LEU A 574 -19.09 -0.39 14.21
CA LEU A 574 -17.92 0.28 13.64
C LEU A 574 -17.39 1.41 14.54
N GLU A 575 -16.08 1.60 14.55
CA GLU A 575 -15.42 2.84 15.01
C GLU A 575 -14.89 3.59 13.79
N ILE A 576 -15.69 4.52 13.27
CA ILE A 576 -15.40 5.30 12.07
C ILE A 576 -14.51 6.49 12.47
N VAL A 577 -13.35 6.60 11.83
CA VAL A 577 -12.36 7.64 12.13
C VAL A 577 -12.04 8.42 10.87
N TYR A 578 -12.48 9.68 10.82
CA TYR A 578 -11.98 10.62 9.82
C TYR A 578 -10.57 11.06 10.20
N SER A 579 -9.58 10.77 9.35
CA SER A 579 -8.21 11.26 9.52
C SER A 579 -7.88 12.36 8.51
N CYS A 580 -8.14 12.12 7.21
CA CYS A 580 -7.83 13.10 6.16
C CYS A 580 -8.70 12.91 4.91
N GLY A 581 -9.18 14.02 4.35
CA GLY A 581 -9.98 14.08 3.12
C GLY A 581 -9.21 14.59 1.90
N VAL A 582 -7.93 14.96 2.06
CA VAL A 582 -7.14 15.64 1.01
C VAL A 582 -6.87 14.68 -0.16
N GLY A 583 -7.09 15.18 -1.37
CA GLY A 583 -6.84 14.44 -2.61
C GLY A 583 -8.07 13.71 -3.16
N ASP A 584 -9.17 13.60 -2.42
CA ASP A 584 -10.42 13.05 -2.94
C ASP A 584 -10.95 13.83 -4.15
N ARG A 585 -11.63 13.12 -5.06
CA ARG A 585 -12.15 13.69 -6.31
C ARG A 585 -13.43 14.48 -6.13
N ASN A 586 -14.18 14.24 -5.05
CA ASN A 586 -15.43 14.91 -4.72
C ASN A 586 -15.59 15.09 -3.19
N PRO A 587 -14.71 15.86 -2.55
CA PRO A 587 -14.57 15.84 -1.09
C PRO A 587 -15.75 16.46 -0.33
N VAL A 588 -16.67 17.14 -1.03
CA VAL A 588 -17.91 17.67 -0.43
C VAL A 588 -18.91 16.56 -0.08
N GLU A 589 -18.75 15.34 -0.64
CA GLU A 589 -19.59 14.18 -0.31
C GLU A 589 -19.04 13.34 0.86
N ILE A 590 -17.75 13.49 1.20
CA ILE A 590 -17.13 12.74 2.31
C ILE A 590 -17.94 12.85 3.61
N PRO A 591 -18.37 14.05 4.05
CA PRO A 591 -19.21 14.19 5.24
C PRO A 591 -20.46 13.31 5.21
N GLY A 592 -21.22 13.34 4.12
CA GLY A 592 -22.45 12.57 3.98
C GLY A 592 -22.19 11.06 3.96
N ASN A 593 -21.11 10.64 3.30
CA ASN A 593 -20.71 9.24 3.23
C ASN A 593 -20.33 8.69 4.61
N LEU A 594 -19.53 9.41 5.40
CA LEU A 594 -19.16 8.96 6.74
C LEU A 594 -20.35 8.96 7.71
N ILE A 595 -21.26 9.92 7.59
CA ILE A 595 -22.52 9.92 8.36
C ILE A 595 -23.37 8.69 7.99
N ALA A 596 -23.44 8.34 6.71
CA ALA A 596 -24.21 7.18 6.25
C ALA A 596 -23.66 5.84 6.78
N LEU A 597 -22.36 5.76 7.11
CA LEU A 597 -21.77 4.58 7.75
C LEU A 597 -22.15 4.46 9.23
N LYS A 598 -22.54 5.55 9.91
CA LYS A 598 -22.97 5.53 11.31
C LYS A 598 -24.46 5.16 11.37
N ARG A 599 -24.76 3.88 11.60
CA ARG A 599 -26.13 3.31 11.53
C ARG A 599 -26.91 3.49 12.82
N GLY A 600 -26.24 3.65 13.95
CA GLY A 600 -26.88 3.78 15.26
C GLY A 600 -25.92 4.13 16.39
N LYS A 601 -26.32 3.81 17.63
CA LYS A 601 -25.54 4.10 18.85
C LYS A 601 -24.39 3.11 19.07
N GLN A 602 -24.45 1.95 18.43
CA GLN A 602 -23.38 0.95 18.44
C GLN A 602 -22.16 1.42 17.65
N ASP A 603 -22.38 2.20 16.59
CA ASP A 603 -21.31 2.78 15.78
C ASP A 603 -20.84 4.10 16.40
N ARG A 604 -19.53 4.35 16.33
CA ARG A 604 -18.89 5.60 16.77
C ARG A 604 -18.27 6.33 15.59
N LEU A 605 -18.29 7.66 15.63
CA LEU A 605 -17.69 8.55 14.65
C LEU A 605 -16.75 9.52 15.36
N GLU A 606 -15.46 9.37 15.10
CA GLU A 606 -14.41 10.28 15.55
C GLU A 606 -13.88 11.11 14.39
N VAL A 607 -13.67 12.40 14.62
CA VAL A 607 -13.04 13.30 13.67
C VAL A 607 -11.72 13.80 14.21
N LEU A 608 -10.63 13.45 13.51
CA LEU A 608 -9.28 13.91 13.80
C LEU A 608 -8.91 15.07 12.88
N PHE A 609 -8.52 16.21 13.44
CA PHE A 609 -8.05 17.37 12.69
C PHE A 609 -6.55 17.28 12.40
N HIS A 610 -6.16 16.35 11.51
CA HIS A 610 -4.77 16.29 11.02
C HIS A 610 -4.44 17.40 10.01
N ASP A 611 -5.45 18.06 9.47
CA ASP A 611 -5.34 19.24 8.62
C ASP A 611 -6.60 20.11 8.79
N PHE A 612 -6.60 21.30 8.19
CA PHE A 612 -7.75 22.19 8.20
C PHE A 612 -8.68 21.98 7.00
N PHE A 613 -8.59 20.84 6.31
CA PHE A 613 -9.45 20.53 5.17
C PHE A 613 -10.94 20.57 5.52
N PRO A 614 -11.40 20.07 6.69
CA PRO A 614 -12.79 20.24 7.09
C PRO A 614 -13.21 21.71 7.22
N ILE A 615 -12.29 22.65 7.47
CA ILE A 615 -12.59 24.09 7.57
C ILE A 615 -12.64 24.75 6.19
N SER A 616 -11.72 24.39 5.30
CA SER A 616 -11.57 24.99 3.96
C SER A 616 -10.89 24.02 2.97
N PRO A 617 -11.25 24.07 1.67
CA PRO A 617 -10.48 23.38 0.62
C PRO A 617 -8.98 23.74 0.61
N SER A 618 -8.64 24.96 1.06
CA SER A 618 -7.27 25.34 1.41
C SER A 618 -6.95 24.75 2.79
N PHE A 619 -6.51 23.49 2.82
CA PHE A 619 -6.28 22.72 4.06
C PHE A 619 -5.17 23.28 4.98
N ASN A 620 -4.43 24.29 4.51
CA ASN A 620 -3.41 25.04 5.26
C ASN A 620 -3.87 26.47 5.60
N LEU A 621 -5.14 26.82 5.32
CA LEU A 621 -5.75 28.12 5.58
C LEU A 621 -5.08 29.33 4.91
N LEU A 622 -4.20 29.12 3.94
CA LEU A 622 -3.61 30.21 3.16
C LEU A 622 -4.66 30.82 2.22
N GLY A 623 -4.63 32.15 2.09
CA GLY A 623 -5.41 32.91 1.11
C GLY A 623 -4.83 32.84 -0.31
N GLN A 624 -5.49 33.50 -1.26
CA GLN A 624 -5.14 33.48 -2.68
C GLN A 624 -3.76 34.10 -2.95
N ASP A 625 -3.38 35.11 -2.16
CA ASP A 625 -2.05 35.72 -2.11
C ASP A 625 -1.03 34.88 -1.31
N ARG A 626 -1.48 33.73 -0.81
CA ARG A 626 -0.73 32.77 0.00
C ARG A 626 -0.28 33.30 1.36
N HIS A 627 -0.99 34.28 1.92
CA HIS A 627 -0.85 34.72 3.31
C HIS A 627 -1.86 34.03 4.21
N PHE A 628 -1.45 33.72 5.44
CA PHE A 628 -2.35 33.28 6.49
C PHE A 628 -2.91 34.51 7.21
N ARG A 629 -4.24 34.59 7.35
CA ARG A 629 -4.95 35.68 8.06
C ARG A 629 -5.98 35.15 9.06
N GLY A 630 -5.79 33.92 9.54
CA GLY A 630 -6.78 33.21 10.33
C GLY A 630 -7.78 32.43 9.48
N VAL A 631 -8.87 32.01 10.13
CA VAL A 631 -9.96 31.26 9.50
C VAL A 631 -10.72 32.18 8.54
N PRO A 632 -10.81 31.87 7.23
CA PRO A 632 -11.47 32.74 6.26
C PRO A 632 -12.96 32.94 6.57
N ASP A 633 -13.54 34.09 6.25
CA ASP A 633 -14.98 34.28 6.40
C ASP A 633 -15.75 33.30 5.50
N ARG A 634 -16.86 32.74 5.98
CA ARG A 634 -17.67 31.74 5.23
C ARG A 634 -18.21 32.27 3.90
N THR A 635 -18.28 33.59 3.73
CA THR A 635 -18.71 34.28 2.52
C THR A 635 -17.55 34.62 1.57
N SER A 636 -16.31 34.30 1.93
CA SER A 636 -15.14 34.51 1.07
C SER A 636 -15.35 33.97 -0.34
N THR A 637 -14.99 34.78 -1.33
CA THR A 637 -15.12 34.49 -2.75
C THR A 637 -13.81 34.05 -3.39
N GLU A 638 -12.72 34.06 -2.62
CA GLU A 638 -11.38 33.66 -3.07
C GLU A 638 -11.40 32.23 -3.61
N THR A 639 -10.79 32.06 -4.78
CA THR A 639 -10.87 30.78 -5.49
C THR A 639 -10.19 29.64 -4.75
N ILE A 640 -9.12 29.92 -3.98
CA ILE A 640 -8.37 28.92 -3.19
C ILE A 640 -9.24 28.26 -2.10
N HIS A 641 -10.26 28.95 -1.59
CA HIS A 641 -11.20 28.42 -0.60
C HIS A 641 -12.45 27.80 -1.23
N THR A 642 -12.45 27.59 -2.54
CA THR A 642 -13.55 26.96 -3.28
C THR A 642 -13.05 25.74 -4.03
N THR A 643 -13.96 24.79 -4.28
CA THR A 643 -13.63 23.60 -5.09
C THR A 643 -14.70 23.39 -6.16
N ARG A 644 -14.51 22.37 -7.01
CA ARG A 644 -15.48 21.95 -8.02
C ARG A 644 -15.77 20.46 -7.87
N GLN A 645 -17.04 20.11 -7.97
CA GLN A 645 -17.45 18.71 -8.08
C GLN A 645 -17.05 18.12 -9.44
N PRO A 646 -17.05 16.78 -9.61
CA PRO A 646 -16.76 16.14 -10.89
C PRO A 646 -17.61 16.63 -12.06
N ASN A 647 -18.87 17.01 -11.81
CA ASN A 647 -19.77 17.60 -12.81
C ASN A 647 -19.47 19.08 -13.14
N GLY A 648 -18.39 19.64 -12.58
CA GLY A 648 -17.95 21.03 -12.82
C GLY A 648 -18.61 22.08 -11.92
N ARG A 649 -19.63 21.72 -11.13
CA ARG A 649 -20.34 22.66 -10.24
C ARG A 649 -19.41 23.21 -9.16
N LYS A 650 -19.32 24.53 -9.04
CA LYS A 650 -18.54 25.22 -8.00
C LYS A 650 -19.17 24.97 -6.62
N VAL A 651 -18.34 24.70 -5.63
CA VAL A 651 -18.69 24.59 -4.22
C VAL A 651 -18.08 25.80 -3.50
N SER A 652 -18.94 26.65 -2.95
CA SER A 652 -18.52 27.79 -2.13
C SER A 652 -18.07 27.35 -0.74
N LEU A 653 -17.27 28.18 -0.06
CA LEU A 653 -16.84 27.92 1.31
C LEU A 653 -18.03 27.80 2.28
N ARG A 654 -19.10 28.58 2.08
CA ARG A 654 -20.35 28.44 2.84
C ARG A 654 -20.95 27.04 2.72
N ARG A 655 -21.02 26.50 1.51
CA ARG A 655 -21.53 25.13 1.29
C ARG A 655 -20.57 24.10 1.88
N TRP A 656 -19.27 24.27 1.67
CA TRP A 656 -18.23 23.42 2.27
C TRP A 656 -18.41 23.28 3.79
N ARG A 657 -18.43 24.41 4.51
CA ARG A 657 -18.65 24.43 5.97
C ARG A 657 -20.00 23.88 6.38
N LYS A 658 -21.04 24.00 5.54
CA LYS A 658 -22.34 23.38 5.84
C LYS A 658 -22.23 21.85 5.86
N GLU A 659 -21.64 21.25 4.82
CA GLU A 659 -21.53 19.79 4.72
C GLU A 659 -20.58 19.23 5.79
N TRP A 660 -19.38 19.81 5.94
CA TRP A 660 -18.42 19.39 6.97
C TRP A 660 -18.93 19.66 8.39
N GLY A 661 -19.64 20.76 8.61
CA GLY A 661 -20.30 21.04 9.89
C GLY A 661 -21.40 20.02 10.24
N ALA A 662 -22.02 19.38 9.25
CA ALA A 662 -22.95 18.26 9.52
C ALA A 662 -22.20 17.04 10.06
N LEU A 663 -21.01 16.73 9.53
CA LEU A 663 -20.15 15.67 10.07
C LEU A 663 -19.74 15.97 11.51
N MET A 664 -19.28 17.19 11.79
CA MET A 664 -18.88 17.58 13.15
C MET A 664 -20.03 17.46 14.16
N LYS A 665 -21.27 17.76 13.74
CA LYS A 665 -22.46 17.61 14.59
C LYS A 665 -22.87 16.15 14.81
N ALA A 666 -22.54 15.27 13.86
CA ALA A 666 -22.82 13.84 13.95
C ALA A 666 -21.71 13.06 14.67
N ALA A 667 -20.52 13.66 14.83
CA ALA A 667 -19.39 13.06 15.50
C ALA A 667 -19.68 12.85 17.00
N ASP A 668 -19.26 11.70 17.52
CA ASP A 668 -19.29 11.43 18.96
C ASP A 668 -18.04 12.02 19.65
N ARG A 669 -16.98 12.28 18.88
CA ARG A 669 -15.73 12.85 19.38
C ARG A 669 -15.02 13.67 18.30
N ILE A 670 -14.50 14.84 18.68
CA ILE A 670 -13.67 15.68 17.82
C ILE A 670 -12.34 15.89 18.53
N VAL A 671 -11.24 15.59 17.83
CA VAL A 671 -9.87 15.69 18.38
C VAL A 671 -9.05 16.65 17.54
N THR A 672 -8.36 17.54 18.24
CA THR A 672 -7.32 18.44 17.72
C THR A 672 -6.00 18.14 18.42
N PHE A 673 -4.88 18.53 17.81
CA PHE A 673 -3.55 18.19 18.33
C PHE A 673 -2.81 19.39 18.94
N SER A 674 -3.46 20.56 18.97
CA SER A 674 -2.95 21.79 19.59
C SER A 674 -4.08 22.74 19.96
N GLU A 675 -3.80 23.69 20.84
CA GLU A 675 -4.79 24.68 21.30
C GLU A 675 -5.16 25.69 20.21
N ASP A 676 -4.20 26.05 19.35
CA ASP A 676 -4.39 26.86 18.14
C ASP A 676 -5.35 26.16 17.16
N SER A 677 -5.17 24.84 16.97
CA SER A 677 -6.06 24.04 16.12
C SER A 677 -7.50 24.06 16.65
N ARG A 678 -7.68 23.88 17.97
CA ARG A 678 -8.99 23.99 18.62
C ARG A 678 -9.62 25.35 18.41
N SER A 679 -8.83 26.42 18.53
CA SER A 679 -9.29 27.79 18.33
C SER A 679 -9.79 28.01 16.89
N HIS A 680 -9.07 27.52 15.88
CA HIS A 680 -9.49 27.60 14.49
C HIS A 680 -10.77 26.80 14.20
N VAL A 681 -10.89 25.58 14.74
CA VAL A 681 -12.11 24.77 14.60
C VAL A 681 -13.30 25.46 15.26
N THR A 682 -13.13 26.03 16.45
CA THR A 682 -14.17 26.77 17.18
C THR A 682 -14.66 27.99 16.40
N VAL A 683 -13.75 28.75 15.78
CA VAL A 683 -14.12 29.88 14.92
C VAL A 683 -14.90 29.43 13.68
N ALA A 684 -14.50 28.30 13.07
CA ALA A 684 -15.18 27.76 11.90
C ALA A 684 -16.57 27.19 12.23
N TYR A 685 -16.71 26.61 13.43
CA TYR A 685 -17.87 25.87 13.91
C TYR A 685 -18.23 26.26 15.36
N PRO A 686 -18.85 27.43 15.59
CA PRO A 686 -19.13 27.91 16.96
C PRO A 686 -20.25 27.15 17.68
N ASP A 687 -21.16 26.52 16.93
CA ASP A 687 -22.36 25.86 17.46
C ASP A 687 -22.22 24.32 17.52
N LEU A 688 -21.04 23.82 17.88
CA LEU A 688 -20.82 22.38 18.02
C LEU A 688 -21.50 21.83 19.28
N PRO A 689 -22.13 20.64 19.22
CA PRO A 689 -22.87 20.06 20.33
C PRO A 689 -21.99 19.39 21.40
N ILE A 690 -20.71 19.18 21.09
CA ILE A 690 -19.72 18.50 21.94
C ILE A 690 -18.46 19.34 22.06
N GLU A 691 -17.73 19.14 23.15
CA GLU A 691 -16.42 19.77 23.36
C GLU A 691 -15.37 19.16 22.42
N ILE A 692 -14.36 19.96 22.06
CA ILE A 692 -13.23 19.54 21.25
C ILE A 692 -12.09 19.12 22.17
N ASP A 693 -11.67 17.86 22.06
CA ASP A 693 -10.52 17.34 22.79
C ASP A 693 -9.22 17.86 22.17
N VAL A 694 -8.27 18.26 23.02
CA VAL A 694 -6.88 18.56 22.62
C VAL A 694 -6.00 17.42 23.09
N MET A 695 -5.45 16.66 22.16
CA MET A 695 -4.59 15.51 22.44
C MET A 695 -3.28 15.63 21.65
N PRO A 696 -2.28 16.36 22.17
CA PRO A 696 -1.00 16.54 21.47
C PRO A 696 -0.34 15.19 21.19
N HIS A 697 0.21 15.02 19.99
CA HIS A 697 0.98 13.81 19.68
C HIS A 697 2.30 13.79 20.45
N GLN A 698 2.74 12.60 20.85
CA GLN A 698 4.02 12.38 21.51
C GLN A 698 4.96 11.58 20.60
N LEU A 699 6.25 11.86 20.67
CA LEU A 699 7.26 11.03 20.01
C LEU A 699 7.39 9.69 20.74
N SER A 700 7.41 8.60 19.98
CA SER A 700 7.62 7.25 20.50
C SER A 700 9.07 6.98 20.96
N SER A 701 10.02 7.81 20.53
CA SER A 701 11.45 7.66 20.84
C SER A 701 12.14 9.02 20.91
N LEU A 702 12.98 9.23 21.93
CA LEU A 702 13.79 10.43 22.09
C LEU A 702 15.22 10.16 21.60
N LEU A 703 15.82 11.11 20.87
CA LEU A 703 17.23 11.03 20.52
C LEU A 703 18.11 11.27 21.75
N PRO A 704 19.29 10.62 21.82
CA PRO A 704 20.30 11.01 22.81
C PRO A 704 20.71 12.47 22.55
N LYS A 705 20.81 13.25 23.63
CA LYS A 705 21.20 14.66 23.53
C LYS A 705 22.59 14.79 22.90
N ILE A 706 22.70 15.67 21.91
CA ILE A 706 23.96 15.92 21.22
C ILE A 706 24.71 17.04 21.95
N GLU A 707 25.87 16.71 22.53
CA GLU A 707 26.74 17.72 23.14
C GLU A 707 27.63 18.39 22.08
N HIS A 708 27.43 19.69 21.86
CA HIS A 708 28.37 20.47 21.05
C HIS A 708 29.61 20.88 21.86
N LYS A 709 30.79 20.69 21.26
CA LYS A 709 32.07 21.16 21.80
C LYS A 709 32.53 22.40 21.02
N SER A 710 32.57 23.55 21.72
CA SER A 710 33.09 24.88 21.30
C SER A 710 32.16 25.78 20.46
N PRO A 711 32.25 27.12 20.63
CA PRO A 711 31.49 28.07 19.83
C PRO A 711 31.95 28.05 18.37
N ARG A 712 30.99 27.95 17.45
CA ARG A 712 31.17 27.95 16.00
C ARG A 712 30.12 28.88 15.36
N PRO A 713 30.38 29.40 14.16
CA PRO A 713 29.39 30.16 13.40
C PRO A 713 28.05 29.39 13.26
N PRO A 714 26.86 30.03 13.37
CA PRO A 714 25.58 29.33 13.28
C PRO A 714 25.39 28.60 11.94
N VAL A 715 25.06 27.31 11.98
CA VAL A 715 24.65 26.50 10.83
C VAL A 715 23.18 26.13 11.04
N ILE A 716 22.32 26.58 10.13
CA ILE A 716 20.87 26.43 10.17
C ILE A 716 20.48 25.13 9.47
N GLY A 717 20.03 24.17 10.25
CA GLY A 717 19.33 22.98 9.78
C GLY A 717 17.84 23.26 9.57
N VAL A 718 17.27 22.67 8.52
CA VAL A 718 15.82 22.62 8.29
C VAL A 718 15.44 21.16 8.02
N LEU A 719 14.41 20.68 8.70
CA LEU A 719 14.01 19.27 8.63
C LEU A 719 12.65 19.08 7.96
N GLY A 720 12.55 18.08 7.08
CA GLY A 720 11.28 17.61 6.52
C GLY A 720 11.08 17.92 5.03
N ALA A 721 9.91 17.53 4.51
CA ALA A 721 9.50 17.86 3.15
C ALA A 721 9.00 19.31 3.08
N ILE A 722 9.72 20.18 2.40
CA ILE A 722 9.49 21.63 2.37
C ILE A 722 8.77 22.03 1.08
N GLY A 723 7.45 22.18 1.19
CA GLY A 723 6.60 22.84 0.19
C GLY A 723 6.54 24.35 0.38
N TYR A 724 5.69 25.02 -0.39
CA TYR A 724 5.50 26.47 -0.24
C TYR A 724 4.98 26.83 1.16
N GLU A 725 3.95 26.12 1.61
CA GLU A 725 3.28 26.28 2.90
C GLU A 725 4.21 26.04 4.08
N LYS A 726 5.21 25.16 3.89
CA LYS A 726 6.28 24.89 4.86
C LYS A 726 7.49 25.82 4.71
N GLY A 727 7.38 26.89 3.93
CA GLY A 727 8.39 27.94 3.88
C GLY A 727 9.45 27.82 2.79
N ALA A 728 9.26 27.02 1.72
CA ALA A 728 10.26 26.90 0.65
C ALA A 728 10.67 28.25 0.04
N ALA A 729 9.71 29.18 -0.13
CA ALA A 729 9.99 30.53 -0.61
C ALA A 729 10.85 31.34 0.37
N VAL A 730 10.55 31.22 1.68
CA VAL A 730 11.31 31.87 2.76
C VAL A 730 12.75 31.35 2.78
N LEU A 731 12.92 30.03 2.66
CA LEU A 731 14.25 29.42 2.64
C LEU A 731 15.05 29.78 1.39
N ALA A 732 14.40 29.89 0.23
CA ALA A 732 15.06 30.34 -0.99
C ALA A 732 15.58 31.77 -0.82
N GLN A 733 14.76 32.69 -0.31
CA GLN A 733 15.17 34.08 -0.02
C GLN A 733 16.27 34.14 1.05
N LEU A 734 16.12 33.39 2.14
CA LEU A 734 17.14 33.27 3.18
C LEU A 734 18.47 32.75 2.62
N SER A 735 18.43 31.75 1.74
CA SER A 735 19.65 31.20 1.11
C SER A 735 20.39 32.24 0.27
N CYS A 736 19.65 33.10 -0.44
CA CYS A 736 20.22 34.20 -1.23
C CYS A 736 20.83 35.27 -0.33
N GLU A 737 20.14 35.64 0.76
CA GLU A 737 20.62 36.68 1.67
C GLU A 737 21.87 36.23 2.42
N LEU A 738 21.92 34.98 2.88
CA LEU A 738 23.11 34.39 3.51
C LEU A 738 24.29 34.36 2.53
N ASP A 739 24.06 34.02 1.26
CA ASP A 739 25.09 34.02 0.22
C ASP A 739 25.61 35.43 -0.07
N ARG A 740 24.71 36.43 -0.07
CA ARG A 740 25.05 37.86 -0.20
C ARG A 740 25.96 38.34 0.93
N LEU A 741 25.71 37.84 2.15
CA LEU A 741 26.56 38.08 3.32
C LEU A 741 27.87 37.27 3.29
N GLY A 742 28.09 36.43 2.27
CA GLY A 742 29.31 35.63 2.11
C GLY A 742 29.38 34.42 3.04
N TYR A 743 28.23 33.94 3.50
CA TYR A 743 28.12 32.97 4.59
C TYR A 743 27.35 31.72 4.14
N ASN A 744 27.78 30.52 4.57
CA ASN A 744 27.17 29.26 4.13
C ASN A 744 26.61 28.41 5.29
N PRO A 745 25.43 28.73 5.84
CA PRO A 745 24.90 27.97 6.97
C PRO A 745 23.66 27.13 6.67
N LEU A 746 23.06 27.18 5.47
CA LEU A 746 21.74 26.57 5.28
C LEU A 746 21.85 25.12 4.78
N VAL A 747 21.31 24.20 5.59
CA VAL A 747 21.24 22.77 5.30
C VAL A 747 19.79 22.29 5.42
N VAL A 748 19.23 21.80 4.33
CA VAL A 748 17.89 21.20 4.31
C VAL A 748 18.03 19.67 4.29
N ILE A 749 17.56 19.05 5.37
CA ILE A 749 17.45 17.60 5.52
C ILE A 749 16.02 17.20 5.20
N GLY A 750 15.79 16.90 3.93
CA GLY A 750 14.49 16.49 3.40
C GLY A 750 14.34 16.81 1.92
N GLU A 751 13.15 16.58 1.39
CA GLU A 751 12.80 16.98 0.02
C GLU A 751 12.37 18.45 0.01
N VAL A 752 12.67 19.16 -1.08
CA VAL A 752 12.21 20.52 -1.31
C VAL A 752 11.48 20.59 -2.63
N ASP A 753 10.44 21.41 -2.71
CA ASP A 753 9.75 21.69 -3.96
C ASP A 753 10.77 22.22 -5.02
N PRO A 754 10.95 21.50 -6.14
CA PRO A 754 11.98 21.81 -7.13
C PRO A 754 11.71 23.10 -7.92
N SER A 755 10.54 23.72 -7.74
CA SER A 755 10.24 25.03 -8.32
C SER A 755 10.96 26.19 -7.61
N PHE A 756 11.46 25.98 -6.39
CA PHE A 756 12.25 26.96 -5.65
C PHE A 756 13.74 26.76 -5.90
N ILE A 757 14.43 27.86 -6.22
CA ILE A 757 15.86 27.86 -6.50
C ILE A 757 16.58 28.40 -5.27
N PHE A 758 17.54 27.62 -4.79
CA PHE A 758 18.39 27.96 -3.66
C PHE A 758 19.73 28.51 -4.17
N SER A 759 20.41 29.29 -3.34
CA SER A 759 21.78 29.71 -3.62
C SER A 759 22.72 28.51 -3.79
N ALA A 760 23.85 28.72 -4.48
CA ALA A 760 24.83 27.65 -4.72
C ALA A 760 25.50 27.14 -3.44
N THR A 761 25.43 27.92 -2.36
CA THR A 761 26.01 27.61 -1.06
C THR A 761 25.11 26.69 -0.22
N ALA A 762 23.79 26.84 -0.32
CA ALA A 762 22.82 26.00 0.40
C ALA A 762 22.94 24.51 0.04
N ARG A 763 22.81 23.64 1.05
CA ARG A 763 22.93 22.18 0.89
C ARG A 763 21.57 21.51 1.07
N ILE A 764 21.15 20.72 0.09
CA ILE A 764 19.94 19.89 0.17
C ILE A 764 20.38 18.42 0.24
N HIS A 765 20.10 17.76 1.36
CA HIS A 765 20.48 16.37 1.59
C HIS A 765 19.55 15.37 0.88
N GLY A 766 18.23 15.60 0.94
CA GLY A 766 17.21 14.65 0.53
C GLY A 766 16.56 13.93 1.72
N ARG A 767 15.83 12.84 1.45
CA ARG A 767 15.10 12.06 2.47
C ARG A 767 16.03 11.58 3.60
N TYR A 768 15.49 11.52 4.82
CA TYR A 768 16.17 11.03 6.01
C TYR A 768 15.29 10.02 6.76
N ARG A 769 15.90 9.16 7.58
CA ARG A 769 15.22 8.43 8.65
C ARG A 769 15.54 9.10 9.98
N PHE A 770 14.64 8.98 10.95
CA PHE A 770 14.82 9.58 12.28
C PHE A 770 16.16 9.18 12.93
N ASP A 771 16.56 7.92 12.77
CA ASP A 771 17.83 7.40 13.32
C ASP A 771 19.08 7.97 12.64
N ASP A 772 18.96 8.56 11.45
CA ASP A 772 20.09 9.20 10.74
C ASP A 772 20.41 10.60 11.30
N LEU A 773 19.50 11.19 12.08
CA LEU A 773 19.61 12.58 12.52
C LEU A 773 20.90 12.90 13.27
N PRO A 774 21.39 12.09 14.24
CA PRO A 774 22.63 12.39 14.95
C PRO A 774 23.85 12.51 14.02
N ASP A 775 23.97 11.59 13.07
CA ASP A 775 25.08 11.56 12.11
C ASP A 775 24.98 12.73 11.12
N LEU A 776 23.77 13.08 10.68
CA LEU A 776 23.55 14.22 9.79
C LEU A 776 23.87 15.55 10.48
N ILE A 777 23.48 15.71 11.75
CA ILE A 777 23.80 16.88 12.55
C ILE A 777 25.32 17.05 12.66
N GLN A 778 26.04 15.98 12.98
CA GLN A 778 27.51 16.01 13.06
C GLN A 778 28.16 16.29 11.69
N ARG A 779 27.70 15.62 10.63
CA ARG A 779 28.25 15.76 9.27
C ARG A 779 28.13 17.17 8.73
N TYR A 780 26.98 17.80 8.96
CA TYR A 780 26.69 19.14 8.48
C TYR A 780 27.05 20.22 9.49
N GLU A 781 27.49 19.83 10.68
CA GLU A 781 27.83 20.72 11.79
C GLU A 781 26.67 21.65 12.15
N ILE A 782 25.43 21.14 12.09
CA ILE A 782 24.21 21.90 12.39
C ILE A 782 24.25 22.35 13.84
N THR A 783 24.01 23.64 14.08
CA THR A 783 23.98 24.22 15.42
C THR A 783 22.62 24.79 15.80
N HIS A 784 21.79 25.16 14.83
CA HIS A 784 20.47 25.74 15.05
C HIS A 784 19.46 25.08 14.10
N TRP A 785 18.22 24.91 14.54
CA TRP A 785 17.12 24.44 13.71
C TRP A 785 16.16 25.57 13.41
N LEU A 786 15.63 25.56 12.19
CA LEU A 786 14.56 26.45 11.76
C LEU A 786 13.37 25.62 11.25
N ILE A 787 12.18 25.94 11.75
CA ILE A 787 10.88 25.50 11.24
C ILE A 787 10.25 26.69 10.49
N PRO A 788 10.39 26.77 9.15
CA PRO A 788 10.07 27.98 8.39
C PRO A 788 8.60 28.04 7.93
N SER A 789 7.72 27.28 8.60
CA SER A 789 6.33 27.11 8.18
C SER A 789 5.54 28.40 8.26
N ILE A 790 4.89 28.79 7.16
CA ILE A 790 4.14 30.06 7.01
C ILE A 790 2.62 29.86 7.12
N CYS A 791 2.19 28.64 7.40
CA CYS A 791 0.82 28.28 7.73
C CYS A 791 0.77 27.62 9.11
N PRO A 792 -0.37 27.68 9.82
CA PRO A 792 -0.51 26.91 11.05
C PRO A 792 -0.45 25.42 10.70
N GLU A 793 0.44 24.68 11.36
CA GLU A 793 0.38 23.22 11.33
C GLU A 793 -0.52 22.75 12.46
N THR A 794 -1.33 21.74 12.19
CA THR A 794 -2.15 21.06 13.20
C THR A 794 -1.29 20.24 14.16
N PHE A 795 -0.20 19.67 13.63
CA PHE A 795 0.89 19.04 14.36
C PHE A 795 2.13 18.95 13.47
N SER A 796 3.32 19.07 14.06
CA SER A 796 4.60 18.96 13.34
C SER A 796 5.51 17.91 13.97
N PHE A 797 5.64 16.75 13.31
CA PHE A 797 6.64 15.73 13.68
C PHE A 797 8.06 16.31 13.59
N ALA A 798 8.37 17.03 12.51
CA ALA A 798 9.69 17.62 12.32
C ALA A 798 10.07 18.55 13.49
N THR A 799 9.12 19.36 13.99
CA THR A 799 9.34 20.21 15.17
C THR A 799 9.73 19.39 16.40
N HIS A 800 9.00 18.31 16.69
CA HIS A 800 9.30 17.48 17.85
C HIS A 800 10.63 16.73 17.68
N GLU A 801 10.93 16.25 16.47
CA GLU A 801 12.19 15.57 16.15
C GLU A 801 13.38 16.52 16.40
N VAL A 802 13.33 17.76 15.90
CA VAL A 802 14.42 18.73 16.11
C VAL A 802 14.50 19.22 17.56
N LEU A 803 13.37 19.37 18.26
CA LEU A 803 13.37 19.71 19.69
C LEU A 803 14.09 18.64 20.51
N SER A 804 13.92 17.36 20.14
CA SER A 804 14.55 16.23 20.84
C SER A 804 16.08 16.22 20.74
N THR A 805 16.68 16.91 19.75
CA THR A 805 18.15 16.96 19.61
C THR A 805 18.81 17.82 20.69
N GLY A 806 18.05 18.71 21.34
CA GLY A 806 18.54 19.65 22.34
C GLY A 806 19.21 20.92 21.79
N LEU A 807 19.26 21.09 20.46
CA LEU A 807 19.80 22.30 19.83
C LEU A 807 18.76 23.45 19.84
N PRO A 808 19.17 24.72 19.79
CA PRO A 808 18.26 25.85 19.61
C PRO A 808 17.33 25.65 18.40
N VAL A 809 16.02 25.83 18.59
CA VAL A 809 14.98 25.66 17.56
C VAL A 809 14.18 26.95 17.43
N TYR A 810 14.05 27.44 16.21
CA TYR A 810 13.33 28.66 15.88
C TYR A 810 12.13 28.35 15.00
N CYS A 811 11.01 29.03 15.23
CA CYS A 811 9.83 28.96 14.36
C CYS A 811 9.04 30.26 14.37
N PHE A 812 8.12 30.42 13.42
CA PHE A 812 7.17 31.53 13.44
C PHE A 812 6.03 31.31 14.43
N ASP A 813 5.51 32.40 15.00
CA ASP A 813 4.40 32.42 15.97
C ASP A 813 3.05 32.05 15.34
N LEU A 814 2.92 30.78 14.98
CA LEU A 814 1.77 30.25 14.26
C LEU A 814 1.64 28.74 14.49
N GLY A 815 0.42 28.25 14.73
CA GLY A 815 0.13 26.81 14.74
C GLY A 815 0.71 26.01 15.91
N ALA A 816 0.51 24.70 15.84
CA ALA A 816 1.04 23.73 16.82
C ALA A 816 2.56 23.77 16.93
N GLN A 817 3.27 24.14 15.86
CA GLN A 817 4.71 24.28 15.89
C GLN A 817 5.16 25.38 16.87
N ALA A 818 4.44 26.50 16.98
CA ALA A 818 4.76 27.58 17.90
C ALA A 818 4.48 27.19 19.35
N GLU A 819 3.37 26.49 19.62
CA GLU A 819 3.08 25.96 20.95
C GLU A 819 4.18 24.99 21.43
N ALA A 820 4.61 24.08 20.56
CA ALA A 820 5.66 23.11 20.87
C ALA A 820 7.02 23.78 21.10
N VAL A 821 7.40 24.74 20.25
CA VAL A 821 8.66 25.48 20.40
C VAL A 821 8.62 26.41 21.61
N GLY A 822 7.52 27.13 21.84
CA GLY A 822 7.37 28.07 22.95
C GLY A 822 7.37 27.40 24.34
N THR A 823 6.99 26.12 24.42
CA THR A 823 7.04 25.34 25.66
C THR A 823 8.39 24.65 25.89
N ALA A 824 9.21 24.48 24.85
CA ALA A 824 10.49 23.79 24.94
C ALA A 824 11.62 24.69 25.47
N ARG A 825 12.51 24.12 26.29
CA ARG A 825 13.64 24.86 26.89
C ARG A 825 14.65 25.39 25.86
N ASN A 826 14.74 24.74 24.72
CA ASN A 826 15.63 25.07 23.60
C ASN A 826 14.86 25.71 22.43
N GLY A 827 13.63 26.18 22.64
CA GLY A 827 12.82 26.79 21.60
C GLY A 827 12.77 28.32 21.67
N THR A 828 12.61 28.97 20.52
CA THR A 828 12.40 30.41 20.39
C THR A 828 11.36 30.67 19.29
N VAL A 829 10.30 31.38 19.65
CA VAL A 829 9.23 31.77 18.72
C VAL A 829 9.49 33.18 18.22
N ILE A 830 9.44 33.38 16.89
CA ILE A 830 9.68 34.65 16.21
C ILE A 830 8.34 35.15 15.62
N PRO A 831 8.04 36.46 15.71
CA PRO A 831 6.88 37.02 15.02
C PRO A 831 6.92 36.76 13.51
N LEU A 832 5.77 36.50 12.90
CA LEU A 832 5.64 36.44 11.44
C LEU A 832 5.29 37.85 10.90
N PRO A 833 6.24 38.61 10.33
CA PRO A 833 5.96 39.93 9.77
C PRO A 833 4.98 39.86 8.60
N GLU A 834 4.17 40.91 8.43
CA GLU A 834 3.26 41.04 7.29
C GLU A 834 4.03 41.16 5.96
N ASP A 835 5.16 41.86 5.98
CA ASP A 835 6.06 42.00 4.84
C ASP A 835 7.04 40.82 4.74
N ARG A 836 6.83 39.98 3.73
CA ARG A 836 7.64 38.77 3.51
C ARG A 836 9.06 39.06 3.05
N GLU A 837 9.34 40.22 2.48
CA GLU A 837 10.70 40.58 2.06
C GLU A 837 11.64 40.74 3.27
N THR A 838 11.08 41.03 4.44
CA THR A 838 11.84 41.16 5.70
C THR A 838 12.08 39.83 6.42
N LEU A 839 11.40 38.74 6.03
CA LEU A 839 11.50 37.43 6.70
C LEU A 839 12.94 36.90 6.81
N PRO A 840 13.77 36.93 5.75
CA PRO A 840 15.16 36.51 5.85
C PRO A 840 15.95 37.27 6.92
N ILE A 841 15.73 38.59 7.00
CA ILE A 841 16.43 39.47 7.94
C ILE A 841 16.01 39.15 9.37
N CYS A 842 14.70 39.01 9.63
CA CYS A 842 14.20 38.63 10.96
C CYS A 842 14.74 37.28 11.43
N ILE A 843 14.86 36.29 10.51
CA ILE A 843 15.46 34.99 10.83
C ILE A 843 16.95 35.14 11.18
N ILE A 844 17.69 35.92 10.39
CA ILE A 844 19.11 36.17 10.63
C ILE A 844 19.31 36.88 11.97
N GLU A 845 18.57 37.95 12.25
CA GLU A 845 18.65 38.67 13.52
C GLU A 845 18.33 37.77 14.72
N ALA A 846 17.31 36.91 14.61
CA ALA A 846 16.92 36.01 15.68
C ALA A 846 17.94 34.89 15.97
N ILE A 847 18.58 34.34 14.94
CA ILE A 847 19.52 33.22 15.07
C ILE A 847 20.94 33.71 15.39
N PHE A 848 21.37 34.82 14.79
CA PHE A 848 22.74 35.32 14.91
C PHE A 848 22.88 36.39 15.99
N GLY A 849 21.82 37.13 16.33
CA GLY A 849 21.88 38.21 17.32
C GLY A 849 22.98 39.23 17.00
N ASP A 850 23.81 39.53 18.00
CA ASP A 850 24.94 40.46 17.87
C ASP A 850 26.06 39.96 16.92
N ASP A 851 26.09 38.66 16.60
CA ASP A 851 27.05 38.02 15.70
C ASP A 851 26.60 38.02 14.23
N THR A 852 25.64 38.87 13.86
CA THR A 852 25.12 38.98 12.48
C THR A 852 26.25 39.27 11.48
N PRO A 853 26.45 38.44 10.44
CA PRO A 853 27.48 38.65 9.43
C PRO A 853 27.30 40.01 8.73
N LYS A 854 28.33 40.85 8.74
CA LYS A 854 28.34 42.12 7.99
C LYS A 854 28.77 41.88 6.55
N GLU A 855 28.21 42.65 5.60
CA GLU A 855 28.56 42.55 4.18
C GLU A 855 30.07 42.47 3.97
N SER A 856 30.53 41.37 3.38
CA SER A 856 31.92 41.30 2.92
C SER A 856 32.07 42.21 1.69
N HIS A 857 32.81 43.31 1.83
CA HIS A 857 33.31 44.04 0.66
C HIS A 857 34.17 43.07 -0.16
N ARG A 858 33.62 42.50 -1.23
CA ARG A 858 34.43 41.87 -2.27
C ARG A 858 35.23 42.96 -2.97
N THR A 859 36.37 43.35 -2.41
CA THR A 859 37.45 43.99 -3.15
C THR A 859 37.90 43.00 -4.22
N THR A 860 37.42 43.22 -5.44
CA THR A 860 37.99 42.63 -6.64
C THR A 860 39.39 43.20 -6.81
N GLY A 861 40.39 42.45 -6.34
CA GLY A 861 41.78 42.70 -6.68
C GLY A 861 42.01 42.41 -8.16
N LEU A 862 42.01 43.47 -8.97
CA LEU A 862 42.60 43.51 -10.30
C LEU A 862 43.37 44.82 -10.40
N ASN A 863 44.66 44.77 -10.07
CA ASN A 863 45.59 45.86 -10.37
C ASN A 863 45.87 45.87 -11.87
N ASP A 864 45.61 47.04 -12.45
CA ASP A 864 46.29 47.77 -13.53
C ASP A 864 46.69 47.07 -14.83
N GLY A 865 46.14 47.61 -15.91
CA GLY A 865 46.80 47.67 -17.21
C GLY A 865 45.84 47.79 -18.39
N GLY A 866 45.37 49.00 -18.72
CA GLY A 866 44.72 49.23 -20.03
C GLY A 866 43.71 50.36 -20.05
N SER A 867 44.20 51.54 -20.44
CA SER A 867 43.44 52.73 -20.76
C SER A 867 42.49 52.57 -21.96
N SER A 868 41.44 53.40 -21.92
CA SER A 868 40.69 54.03 -23.03
C SER A 868 39.32 53.45 -23.43
N GLU A 869 38.34 54.37 -23.43
CA GLU A 869 37.08 54.41 -24.20
C GLU A 869 36.06 53.30 -23.89
N VAL A 870 34.86 53.53 -23.34
CA VAL A 870 33.83 54.51 -23.70
C VAL A 870 32.81 54.58 -22.55
N GLN A 871 32.70 55.71 -21.85
CA GLN A 871 31.48 56.10 -21.14
C GLN A 871 31.24 57.60 -21.35
N LYS A 872 30.37 57.88 -22.32
CA LYS A 872 29.70 59.17 -22.50
C LYS A 872 28.22 58.86 -22.67
N ILE A 873 27.40 59.77 -22.12
CA ILE A 873 25.94 59.93 -22.26
C ILE A 873 25.15 59.17 -21.18
N ALA A 874 24.30 59.77 -20.35
CA ALA A 874 24.05 61.15 -19.97
C ALA A 874 23.13 61.08 -18.74
N LEU A 875 23.32 61.99 -17.79
CA LEU A 875 22.44 62.23 -16.65
C LEU A 875 22.07 63.72 -16.71
N VAL A 876 20.79 64.03 -16.92
CA VAL A 876 20.16 65.34 -16.68
C VAL A 876 18.70 64.97 -16.32
N ALA A 877 18.27 65.01 -15.04
CA ALA A 877 17.72 66.18 -14.32
C ALA A 877 16.60 66.87 -15.14
N THR A 878 15.42 67.27 -14.68
CA THR A 878 14.84 67.59 -13.37
C THR A 878 13.37 68.00 -13.63
N GLU A 879 12.51 67.84 -12.62
CA GLU A 879 11.35 68.68 -12.23
C GLU A 879 10.34 69.30 -13.25
N LYS A 880 9.05 69.16 -12.87
CA LYS A 880 7.90 70.10 -12.97
C LYS A 880 7.47 70.64 -14.35
N ASP A 881 6.19 70.45 -14.70
CA ASP A 881 5.19 71.54 -14.57
C ASP A 881 3.73 71.07 -14.74
N GLN A 882 2.82 71.78 -14.07
CA GLN A 882 1.36 71.73 -14.23
C GLN A 882 0.88 72.71 -15.32
N SER A 883 -0.21 72.40 -16.04
CA SER A 883 -1.46 73.20 -16.06
C SER A 883 -2.35 72.96 -17.30
N ASP A 884 -3.65 72.91 -17.01
CA ASP A 884 -4.85 73.30 -17.78
C ASP A 884 -5.22 72.68 -19.14
N ARG A 885 -6.41 72.04 -19.19
CA ARG A 885 -7.63 72.68 -19.73
C ARG A 885 -8.93 71.90 -19.44
N GLN A 886 -10.01 72.70 -19.33
CA GLN A 886 -11.39 72.43 -18.90
C GLN A 886 -12.25 71.53 -19.81
N GLU A 887 -13.22 70.87 -19.15
CA GLU A 887 -14.57 70.39 -19.49
C GLU A 887 -15.39 71.17 -20.58
N PRO A 888 -16.54 70.68 -21.13
CA PRO A 888 -17.66 70.08 -20.37
C PRO A 888 -18.64 69.06 -21.04
N GLN A 889 -19.54 68.53 -20.17
CA GLN A 889 -20.98 68.23 -20.37
C GLN A 889 -21.47 66.89 -20.97
N THR A 890 -22.21 66.12 -20.12
CA THR A 890 -23.62 65.65 -20.21
C THR A 890 -23.84 64.17 -19.82
N GLN A 891 -24.82 63.98 -18.91
CA GLN A 891 -25.46 62.71 -18.44
C GLN A 891 -26.32 62.05 -19.57
N PRO A 892 -27.12 60.96 -19.37
CA PRO A 892 -27.46 60.18 -18.15
C PRO A 892 -27.55 58.63 -18.35
N GLU A 893 -27.89 57.92 -17.28
CA GLU A 893 -29.06 57.01 -17.15
C GLU A 893 -28.86 55.68 -16.39
N ASP A 894 -29.88 55.43 -15.57
CA ASP A 894 -30.25 54.28 -14.76
C ASP A 894 -30.99 53.20 -15.59
N ILE A 895 -30.89 51.94 -15.13
CA ILE A 895 -31.93 50.89 -15.07
C ILE A 895 -32.53 50.24 -16.35
N ASP A 896 -32.71 48.90 -16.25
CA ASP A 896 -33.56 47.93 -16.98
C ASP A 896 -33.10 47.33 -18.33
N ARG A 897 -32.51 46.12 -18.27
CA ARG A 897 -33.10 44.84 -18.74
C ARG A 897 -32.19 43.63 -18.54
#